data_AF-A0A9N9W2F3-F1
#
_entry.id   AF-A0A9N9W2F3-F1
#
_cell.length_a   1.000
_cell.length_b   1.000
_cell.length_c   1.000
_cell.angle_alpha   90.00
_cell.angle_beta   90.00
_cell.angle_gamma   90.00
#
_symmetry.space_group_name_H-M   'P 1'
#
loop_
_entity.id
_entity.type
_entity.pdbx_description
1 polymer ?
#
loop_
_entity_poly.entity_id
_entity_poly.type
_entity_poly.pdbx_seq_one_letter_code
_entity_poly.pdbx_strand_id
1 'polypeptide(L)'
;MRHLLSVVSLVAGTVLLSEAKALKPSVTFISPVEISSRSAHNVIVEYSGDVDGELTITYGSCDNVGISDAKQRLGTTHVGNHPLSTRHIDHEARRPAKFVWLTPSEVSDGCLHAFLDDELVGQSEELLTYDRVARRGEKKTFADIAGDDSMWFDGVAYLKQKQPDEAFVAAAKNKSFGILGGGISGLASSLMLDSVGIHNWKILESSERVGGRIRTVYLNGSSPEDGQYHELGPMRFPVEITDSKTNETFPIMDQRMVFQLADVMNELNAGNETLQVKFWEWIQSSPNTPADTPFRRPDGTIPGKTEVASNPAYYSPTVYHNATAAEEAIQALDDFKGLTPERIRKYATNIFAAYKQAKEDGMFDYSEVSYLRHVMKTDLNTTDEVSPSQNYWPMWEYETVYFLASKWVTIQGGLSRLPAAFEPHIKDRIQYGAKVNGLHYNKDNDTLSVTWRPTGSKPFSTPNEVTNFDYVLNSVPLNLMKFWKMPPYSSLLKRSIDRTLYANACKVAVQFKTRFWEHLERPVLGGCTRLYSPQLGQVCYPSWHLNATGPGTMLASYLSDYEATVACAMSEDEHMAYIKRAFSEIHGSEIVEENWTGNYARQCWEQDEHHAGAFTMQIFSQQHLYLPAFYRTEFKTVFIGEAATFTHTWLFSALESATRGTVQLLLDMGLVDEAKQITNTWMARWIDL
;
A
#
# COMPACT_ATOMS: atom_id res chain seq x y z
N MET A 1 -37.06 -55.97 -75.66
CA MET A 1 -36.62 -57.38 -75.57
C MET A 1 -36.20 -57.60 -74.13
N ARG A 2 -36.73 -58.48 -73.26
CA ARG A 2 -37.65 -59.62 -73.33
C ARG A 2 -38.44 -59.67 -72.00
N HIS A 3 -39.69 -60.09 -72.11
CA HIS A 3 -40.58 -60.76 -71.13
C HIS A 3 -41.13 -60.10 -69.85
N LEU A 4 -42.49 -60.06 -69.85
CA LEU A 4 -43.52 -60.31 -68.81
C LEU A 4 -43.41 -59.59 -67.45
N LEU A 5 -44.31 -58.64 -67.15
CA LEU A 5 -45.69 -58.77 -66.60
C LEU A 5 -45.72 -59.26 -65.13
N SER A 6 -46.07 -58.36 -64.20
CA SER A 6 -46.92 -58.60 -63.01
C SER A 6 -47.01 -57.30 -62.17
N VAL A 7 -48.12 -56.56 -62.26
CA VAL A 7 -49.20 -56.43 -61.25
C VAL A 7 -48.77 -55.72 -59.95
N VAL A 8 -49.35 -54.52 -59.79
CA VAL A 8 -49.35 -53.64 -58.61
C VAL A 8 -50.48 -54.04 -57.68
N SER A 9 -50.23 -54.14 -56.37
CA SER A 9 -51.19 -53.86 -55.30
C SER A 9 -50.46 -53.54 -53.99
N LEU A 10 -50.82 -52.38 -53.41
CA LEU A 10 -50.33 -51.83 -52.15
C LEU A 10 -50.77 -52.68 -50.94
N VAL A 11 -49.88 -52.85 -49.95
CA VAL A 11 -50.25 -52.94 -48.53
C VAL A 11 -49.18 -52.22 -47.69
N ALA A 12 -49.65 -51.38 -46.77
CA ALA A 12 -48.88 -50.54 -45.87
C ALA A 12 -48.09 -51.33 -44.81
N GLY A 13 -46.91 -50.82 -44.46
CA GLY A 13 -46.13 -51.24 -43.30
C GLY A 13 -45.55 -50.01 -42.60
N THR A 14 -46.06 -49.71 -41.42
CA THR A 14 -45.51 -48.73 -40.47
C THR A 14 -44.15 -49.21 -39.95
N VAL A 15 -43.12 -48.36 -40.05
CA VAL A 15 -41.85 -48.56 -39.34
C VAL A 15 -41.63 -47.34 -38.44
N LEU A 16 -41.68 -47.59 -37.14
CA LEU A 16 -41.16 -46.73 -36.09
C LEU A 16 -39.64 -46.61 -36.29
N LEU A 17 -39.16 -45.38 -36.51
CA LEU A 17 -37.74 -45.04 -36.41
C LEU A 17 -37.48 -44.56 -34.99
N SER A 18 -36.86 -45.42 -34.17
CA SER A 18 -36.04 -44.96 -33.06
C SER A 18 -34.59 -45.27 -33.40
N GLU A 19 -33.75 -44.24 -33.45
CA GLU A 19 -32.36 -44.30 -32.99
C GLU A 19 -31.85 -42.85 -32.91
N ALA A 20 -32.06 -42.24 -31.74
CA ALA A 20 -31.30 -41.05 -31.35
C ALA A 20 -29.91 -41.53 -30.94
N LYS A 21 -28.90 -41.09 -31.69
CA LYS A 21 -27.48 -41.31 -31.41
C LYS A 21 -27.18 -40.72 -30.03
N ALA A 22 -26.75 -41.55 -29.07
CA ALA A 22 -26.19 -41.04 -27.82
C ALA A 22 -24.97 -40.17 -28.20
N LEU A 23 -25.03 -38.87 -27.93
CA LEU A 23 -23.84 -38.03 -27.99
C LEU A 23 -22.82 -38.65 -27.05
N LYS A 24 -21.61 -38.95 -27.56
CA LYS A 24 -20.50 -39.29 -26.67
C LYS A 24 -20.32 -38.12 -25.68
N PRO A 25 -20.07 -38.40 -24.39
CA PRO A 25 -19.67 -37.35 -23.46
C PRO A 25 -18.44 -36.64 -24.03
N SER A 26 -18.51 -35.31 -24.14
CA SER A 26 -17.40 -34.50 -24.66
C SER A 26 -17.15 -33.26 -23.82
N VAL A 27 -15.88 -32.91 -23.69
CA VAL A 27 -15.40 -31.69 -23.04
C VAL A 27 -14.84 -30.76 -24.10
N THR A 28 -15.42 -29.58 -24.26
CA THR A 28 -14.99 -28.57 -25.23
C THR A 28 -14.21 -27.48 -24.52
N PHE A 29 -13.03 -27.11 -25.00
CA PHE A 29 -12.25 -26.01 -24.43
C PHE A 29 -12.67 -24.67 -25.05
N ILE A 30 -13.07 -23.72 -24.21
CA ILE A 30 -13.47 -22.36 -24.60
C ILE A 30 -12.30 -21.38 -24.47
N SER A 31 -11.41 -21.63 -23.52
CA SER A 31 -10.27 -20.76 -23.17
C SER A 31 -9.18 -21.62 -22.52
N PRO A 32 -7.89 -21.22 -22.56
CA PRO A 32 -7.31 -20.07 -23.26
C PRO A 32 -7.25 -20.29 -24.77
N VAL A 33 -7.22 -19.21 -25.55
CA VAL A 33 -6.98 -19.23 -27.01
C VAL A 33 -5.49 -19.03 -27.32
N GLU A 34 -4.76 -18.37 -26.42
CA GLU A 34 -3.33 -18.12 -26.52
C GLU A 34 -2.68 -18.31 -25.15
N ILE A 35 -1.40 -18.69 -25.13
CA ILE A 35 -0.68 -18.97 -23.89
C ILE A 35 0.71 -18.33 -23.88
N SER A 36 1.11 -17.84 -22.70
CA SER A 36 2.45 -17.31 -22.43
C SER A 36 3.17 -18.15 -21.39
N SER A 37 4.50 -18.26 -21.48
CA SER A 37 5.36 -18.83 -20.44
C SER A 37 5.22 -18.09 -19.10
N ARG A 38 5.52 -18.79 -17.98
CA ARG A 38 5.52 -18.23 -16.62
C ARG A 38 4.24 -17.47 -16.25
N SER A 39 3.06 -17.92 -16.63
CA SER A 39 1.81 -17.19 -16.39
C SER A 39 0.70 -18.12 -15.88
N ALA A 40 -0.32 -17.52 -15.27
CA ALA A 40 -1.52 -18.21 -14.83
C ALA A 40 -2.65 -17.96 -15.82
N HIS A 41 -3.20 -19.03 -16.39
CA HIS A 41 -4.28 -19.02 -17.37
C HIS A 41 -5.51 -19.73 -16.82
N ASN A 42 -6.69 -19.21 -17.14
CA ASN A 42 -7.94 -19.91 -16.87
C ASN A 42 -8.27 -20.80 -18.07
N VAL A 43 -8.40 -22.10 -17.81
CA VAL A 43 -8.86 -23.09 -18.78
C VAL A 43 -10.36 -23.27 -18.58
N ILE A 44 -11.16 -22.78 -19.52
CA ILE A 44 -12.62 -22.85 -19.45
C ILE A 44 -13.08 -24.00 -20.33
N VAL A 45 -13.95 -24.85 -19.82
CA VAL A 45 -14.50 -26.00 -20.52
C VAL A 45 -16.02 -26.04 -20.43
N GLU A 46 -16.64 -26.48 -21.52
CA GLU A 46 -18.06 -26.83 -21.58
C GLU A 46 -18.21 -28.35 -21.65
N TYR A 47 -19.21 -28.86 -20.94
CA TYR A 47 -19.54 -30.28 -20.91
C TYR A 47 -20.75 -30.55 -21.81
N SER A 48 -20.62 -31.51 -22.72
CA SER A 48 -21.73 -32.03 -23.53
C SER A 48 -21.98 -33.49 -23.16
N GLY A 49 -23.20 -33.81 -22.72
CA GLY A 49 -23.58 -35.16 -22.28
C GLY A 49 -23.21 -35.45 -20.82
N ASP A 50 -23.32 -36.73 -20.43
CA ASP A 50 -23.07 -37.17 -19.05
C ASP A 50 -21.60 -37.50 -18.81
N VAL A 51 -20.82 -36.45 -18.51
CA VAL A 51 -19.42 -36.57 -18.08
C VAL A 51 -19.41 -36.88 -16.57
N ASP A 52 -19.39 -38.18 -16.25
CA ASP A 52 -19.42 -38.70 -14.87
C ASP A 52 -18.19 -39.62 -14.66
N GLY A 53 -17.21 -39.21 -13.84
CA GLY A 53 -15.97 -39.98 -13.66
C GLY A 53 -14.78 -39.14 -13.16
N GLU A 54 -13.57 -39.67 -13.25
CA GLU A 54 -12.32 -38.93 -12.99
C GLU A 54 -11.87 -38.18 -14.25
N LEU A 55 -12.06 -36.86 -14.26
CA LEU A 55 -11.59 -35.95 -15.29
C LEU A 55 -10.14 -35.52 -15.03
N THR A 56 -9.25 -35.82 -15.96
CA THR A 56 -7.86 -35.32 -15.99
C THR A 56 -7.68 -34.35 -17.14
N ILE A 57 -7.14 -33.15 -16.88
CA ILE A 57 -6.73 -32.22 -17.93
C ILE A 57 -5.21 -32.20 -18.03
N THR A 58 -4.71 -32.27 -19.26
CA THR A 58 -3.28 -32.25 -19.57
C THR A 58 -2.97 -31.29 -20.72
N TYR A 59 -1.71 -30.94 -20.85
CA TYR A 59 -1.16 -30.16 -21.95
C TYR A 59 -0.02 -30.94 -22.60
N GLY A 60 -0.01 -31.03 -23.93
CA GLY A 60 0.97 -31.83 -24.67
C GLY A 60 0.94 -31.58 -26.17
N SER A 61 1.62 -32.44 -26.93
CA SER A 61 1.52 -32.42 -28.40
C SER A 61 0.10 -32.75 -28.85
N CYS A 62 -0.42 -32.05 -29.85
CA CYS A 62 -1.76 -32.33 -30.40
C CYS A 62 -1.88 -33.72 -31.05
N ASP A 63 -0.76 -34.36 -31.38
CA ASP A 63 -0.71 -35.68 -32.03
C ASP A 63 -0.63 -36.86 -31.05
N ASN A 64 -0.20 -36.64 -29.80
CA ASN A 64 0.00 -37.72 -28.82
C ASN A 64 -1.05 -37.62 -27.71
N VAL A 65 -1.88 -38.67 -27.63
CA VAL A 65 -3.16 -38.65 -26.89
C VAL A 65 -3.10 -39.47 -25.59
N GLY A 66 -1.91 -39.80 -25.09
CA GLY A 66 -1.75 -40.53 -23.82
C GLY A 66 -1.53 -39.58 -22.64
N ILE A 67 -2.17 -39.83 -21.49
CA ILE A 67 -1.90 -39.08 -20.24
C ILE A 67 -0.41 -39.16 -19.85
N SER A 68 0.27 -40.30 -20.13
CA SER A 68 1.70 -40.50 -19.89
C SER A 68 2.60 -39.64 -20.77
N ASP A 69 2.09 -39.19 -21.92
CA ASP A 69 2.83 -38.45 -22.94
C ASP A 69 2.58 -36.94 -22.83
N ALA A 70 1.80 -36.52 -21.83
CA ALA A 70 1.56 -35.14 -21.52
C ALA A 70 2.84 -34.42 -21.08
N LYS A 71 3.14 -33.27 -21.71
CA LYS A 71 4.21 -32.37 -21.26
C LYS A 71 3.92 -31.85 -19.85
N GLN A 72 2.65 -31.65 -19.52
CA GLN A 72 2.21 -31.20 -18.21
C GLN A 72 0.82 -31.73 -17.86
N ARG A 73 0.66 -32.20 -16.62
CA ARG A 73 -0.66 -32.47 -16.03
C ARG A 73 -1.15 -31.21 -15.32
N LEU A 74 -2.29 -30.67 -15.75
CA LEU A 74 -2.89 -29.47 -15.15
C LEU A 74 -3.57 -29.81 -13.83
N GLY A 75 -4.31 -30.92 -13.80
CA GLY A 75 -4.97 -31.40 -12.59
C GLY A 75 -5.94 -32.54 -12.86
N THR A 76 -6.46 -33.11 -11.78
CA THR A 76 -7.39 -34.25 -11.79
C THR A 76 -8.54 -34.01 -10.85
N THR A 77 -9.73 -34.35 -11.30
CA THR A 77 -10.94 -34.18 -10.52
C THR A 77 -12.05 -35.17 -10.82
N HIS A 78 -12.82 -35.53 -9.80
CA HIS A 78 -14.05 -36.29 -9.98
C HIS A 78 -15.20 -35.34 -10.30
N VAL A 79 -15.98 -35.64 -11.33
CA VAL A 79 -17.07 -34.80 -11.83
C VAL A 79 -18.36 -35.60 -12.01
N GLY A 80 -19.50 -34.91 -12.04
CA GLY A 80 -20.78 -35.54 -12.34
C GLY A 80 -21.35 -36.36 -11.18
N ASN A 81 -21.93 -37.52 -11.47
CA ASN A 81 -22.54 -38.39 -10.45
C ASN A 81 -21.55 -39.23 -9.63
N HIS A 82 -20.24 -39.07 -9.84
CA HIS A 82 -19.22 -39.84 -9.13
C HIS A 82 -19.30 -39.64 -7.60
N PRO A 83 -19.14 -40.68 -6.74
CA PRO A 83 -19.24 -40.54 -5.28
C PRO A 83 -18.30 -39.50 -4.65
N LEU A 84 -17.13 -39.28 -5.28
CA LEU A 84 -16.11 -38.31 -4.84
C LEU A 84 -16.29 -36.90 -5.45
N SER A 85 -17.34 -36.66 -6.25
CA SER A 85 -17.69 -35.34 -6.81
C SER A 85 -18.29 -34.36 -5.79
N THR A 86 -18.52 -34.80 -4.53
CA THR A 86 -19.15 -34.01 -3.47
C THR A 86 -18.42 -32.71 -3.15
N ARG A 87 -17.12 -32.63 -3.47
CA ARG A 87 -16.32 -31.41 -3.37
C ARG A 87 -16.76 -30.29 -4.33
N HIS A 88 -17.57 -30.63 -5.33
CA HIS A 88 -18.08 -29.72 -6.37
C HIS A 88 -19.58 -29.50 -6.24
N ILE A 89 -20.12 -29.57 -5.02
CA ILE A 89 -21.58 -29.48 -4.79
C ILE A 89 -22.18 -28.16 -5.27
N ASP A 90 -21.38 -27.10 -5.30
CA ASP A 90 -21.79 -25.76 -5.73
C ASP A 90 -21.72 -25.58 -7.27
N HIS A 91 -21.22 -26.58 -8.01
CA HIS A 91 -21.12 -26.55 -9.47
C HIS A 91 -22.32 -27.25 -10.12
N GLU A 92 -22.79 -26.75 -11.27
CA GLU A 92 -23.90 -27.36 -12.02
C GLU A 92 -23.59 -28.82 -12.36
N ALA A 93 -24.49 -29.74 -11.99
CA ALA A 93 -24.28 -31.20 -12.09
C ALA A 93 -22.96 -31.71 -11.47
N ARG A 94 -22.32 -30.95 -10.57
CA ARG A 94 -20.99 -31.22 -9.98
C ARG A 94 -19.87 -31.29 -11.02
N ARG A 95 -19.95 -30.46 -12.06
CA ARG A 95 -18.99 -30.39 -13.17
C ARG A 95 -18.36 -28.99 -13.24
N PRO A 96 -17.17 -28.75 -12.66
CA PRO A 96 -16.54 -27.44 -12.65
C PRO A 96 -16.14 -27.01 -14.07
N ALA A 97 -16.58 -25.83 -14.52
CA ALA A 97 -16.34 -25.38 -15.90
C ALA A 97 -15.04 -24.58 -16.09
N LYS A 98 -14.29 -24.24 -15.04
CA LYS A 98 -13.12 -23.35 -15.14
C LYS A 98 -11.99 -23.86 -14.27
N PHE A 99 -10.81 -24.03 -14.85
CA PHE A 99 -9.61 -24.64 -14.28
C PHE A 99 -8.46 -23.62 -14.29
N VAL A 100 -7.51 -23.71 -13.36
CA VAL A 100 -6.32 -22.85 -13.36
C VAL A 100 -5.12 -23.62 -13.87
N TRP A 101 -4.44 -23.08 -14.87
CA TRP A 101 -3.21 -23.62 -15.43
C TRP A 101 -2.04 -22.66 -15.23
N LEU A 102 -0.95 -23.17 -14.68
CA LEU A 102 0.32 -22.45 -14.57
C LEU A 102 1.28 -22.95 -15.62
N THR A 103 1.68 -22.07 -16.54
CA THR A 103 2.62 -22.43 -17.58
C THR A 103 4.06 -22.45 -17.05
N PRO A 104 4.87 -23.45 -17.43
CA PRO A 104 6.27 -23.54 -17.05
C PRO A 104 7.12 -22.40 -17.62
N SER A 105 8.39 -22.36 -17.22
CA SER A 105 9.37 -21.36 -17.66
C SER A 105 9.61 -21.36 -19.17
N GLU A 106 9.45 -22.52 -19.81
CA GLU A 106 9.48 -22.71 -21.25
C GLU A 106 8.26 -23.55 -21.61
N VAL A 107 7.40 -23.03 -22.48
CA VAL A 107 6.21 -23.75 -22.96
C VAL A 107 6.20 -23.63 -24.47
N SER A 108 6.05 -24.75 -25.16
CA SER A 108 5.99 -24.85 -26.63
C SER A 108 4.57 -25.14 -27.06
N ASP A 109 4.24 -24.80 -28.31
CA ASP A 109 2.93 -25.04 -28.94
C ASP A 109 2.39 -26.46 -28.66
N GLY A 110 1.08 -26.56 -28.51
CA GLY A 110 0.42 -27.80 -28.13
C GLY A 110 -1.07 -27.63 -27.85
N CYS A 111 -1.70 -28.73 -27.47
CA CYS A 111 -3.14 -28.80 -27.21
C CYS A 111 -3.41 -29.14 -25.74
N LEU A 112 -4.54 -28.66 -25.24
CA LEU A 112 -5.16 -29.17 -24.03
C LEU A 112 -5.95 -30.43 -24.36
N HIS A 113 -5.82 -31.45 -23.51
CA HIS A 113 -6.54 -32.71 -23.61
C HIS A 113 -7.29 -32.97 -22.32
N ALA A 114 -8.56 -33.35 -22.44
CA ALA A 114 -9.41 -33.79 -21.35
C ALA A 114 -9.63 -35.30 -21.45
N PHE A 115 -9.35 -36.01 -20.37
CA PHE A 115 -9.54 -37.45 -20.24
C PHE A 115 -10.57 -37.74 -19.15
N LEU A 116 -11.52 -38.62 -19.41
CA LEU A 116 -12.46 -39.15 -18.43
C LEU A 116 -12.15 -40.62 -18.23
N ASP A 117 -11.77 -41.01 -17.00
CA ASP A 117 -11.38 -42.40 -16.67
C ASP A 117 -10.36 -42.98 -17.68
N ASP A 118 -9.34 -42.17 -17.98
CA ASP A 118 -8.27 -42.44 -18.95
C ASP A 118 -8.69 -42.50 -20.45
N GLU A 119 -9.95 -42.23 -20.80
CA GLU A 119 -10.40 -42.08 -22.19
C GLU A 119 -10.43 -40.61 -22.63
N LEU A 120 -9.91 -40.29 -23.83
CA LEU A 120 -9.96 -38.92 -24.36
C LEU A 120 -11.41 -38.52 -24.66
N VAL A 121 -11.86 -37.46 -23.99
CA VAL A 121 -13.20 -36.87 -24.15
C VAL A 121 -13.18 -35.44 -24.70
N GLY A 122 -12.02 -34.80 -24.82
CA GLY A 122 -11.92 -33.44 -25.32
C GLY A 122 -10.51 -33.03 -25.74
N GLN A 123 -10.40 -32.22 -26.78
CA GLN A 123 -9.15 -31.62 -27.25
C GLN A 123 -9.40 -30.17 -27.67
N SER A 124 -8.49 -29.25 -27.30
CA SER A 124 -8.55 -27.86 -27.74
C SER A 124 -8.00 -27.69 -29.16
N GLU A 125 -8.22 -26.53 -29.77
CA GLU A 125 -7.36 -26.09 -30.86
C GLU A 125 -5.91 -25.93 -30.39
N GLU A 126 -4.97 -25.93 -31.34
CA GLU A 126 -3.55 -25.74 -31.05
C GLU A 126 -3.33 -24.35 -30.43
N LEU A 127 -2.83 -24.36 -29.19
CA LEU A 127 -2.53 -23.16 -28.45
C LEU A 127 -1.16 -22.65 -28.88
N LEU A 128 -1.16 -21.51 -29.55
CA LEU A 128 0.06 -20.85 -29.96
C LEU A 128 0.75 -20.24 -28.73
N THR A 129 1.99 -20.65 -28.54
CA THR A 129 2.92 -20.07 -27.59
C THR A 129 3.57 -18.87 -28.22
N TYR A 130 3.42 -17.73 -27.56
CA TYR A 130 4.20 -16.56 -27.91
C TYR A 130 5.33 -16.41 -26.91
N ASP A 131 6.56 -16.53 -27.40
CA ASP A 131 7.70 -15.95 -26.71
C ASP A 131 7.48 -14.45 -26.67
N ARG A 132 7.38 -13.90 -25.46
CA ARG A 132 7.36 -12.45 -25.25
C ARG A 132 8.72 -11.89 -25.63
N VAL A 133 8.97 -11.68 -26.92
CA VAL A 133 10.02 -10.77 -27.37
C VAL A 133 9.58 -9.38 -26.92
N ALA A 134 10.19 -8.91 -25.83
CA ALA A 134 9.95 -7.62 -25.23
C ALA A 134 10.06 -6.51 -26.29
N ARG A 135 8.93 -6.11 -26.88
CA ARG A 135 8.81 -4.81 -27.55
C ARG A 135 8.62 -3.77 -26.46
N ARG A 136 9.46 -2.72 -26.51
CA ARG A 136 9.31 -1.49 -25.72
C ARG A 136 7.84 -1.05 -25.77
N GLY A 137 7.12 -1.17 -24.65
CA GLY A 137 5.87 -0.42 -24.45
C GLY A 137 4.63 -1.15 -23.91
N GLU A 138 4.55 -2.48 -23.71
CA GLU A 138 3.29 -3.09 -23.22
C GLU A 138 3.41 -4.18 -22.14
N LYS A 139 2.68 -3.91 -21.03
CA LYS A 139 2.11 -4.70 -19.91
C LYS A 139 2.75 -6.05 -19.52
N LYS A 140 3.59 -5.98 -18.48
CA LYS A 140 4.15 -7.10 -17.69
C LYS A 140 3.04 -7.93 -17.01
N THR A 141 3.18 -9.26 -16.93
CA THR A 141 2.24 -10.14 -16.20
C THR A 141 2.56 -10.17 -14.70
N PHE A 142 1.64 -10.64 -13.86
CA PHE A 142 1.88 -10.80 -12.42
C PHE A 142 3.15 -11.59 -12.09
N ALA A 143 3.48 -12.61 -12.86
CA ALA A 143 4.69 -13.41 -12.66
C ALA A 143 5.97 -12.69 -13.11
N ASP A 144 5.90 -11.84 -14.13
CA ASP A 144 7.00 -10.94 -14.51
C ASP A 144 7.22 -9.83 -13.46
N ILE A 145 6.15 -9.44 -12.77
CA ILE A 145 6.09 -8.45 -11.68
C ILE A 145 6.65 -9.05 -10.37
N ALA A 146 6.32 -10.32 -10.12
CA ALA A 146 6.71 -11.07 -8.94
C ALA A 146 8.17 -11.57 -9.05
N GLY A 147 8.52 -12.26 -10.13
CA GLY A 147 9.70 -13.12 -10.13
C GLY A 147 9.59 -14.28 -9.14
N ASP A 148 10.42 -15.29 -9.35
CA ASP A 148 10.42 -16.56 -8.58
C ASP A 148 10.73 -16.36 -7.07
N ASP A 149 11.15 -15.15 -6.71
CA ASP A 149 11.59 -14.72 -5.37
C ASP A 149 10.78 -13.53 -4.83
N SER A 150 9.66 -13.15 -5.47
CA SER A 150 8.84 -12.04 -4.95
C SER A 150 8.34 -12.36 -3.57
N MET A 151 8.59 -11.41 -2.69
CA MET A 151 7.90 -11.27 -1.43
C MET A 151 6.41 -10.90 -1.61
N TRP A 152 5.91 -10.85 -2.84
CA TRP A 152 4.53 -10.51 -3.23
C TRP A 152 3.67 -11.76 -3.47
N PHE A 153 4.02 -12.88 -2.82
CA PHE A 153 3.39 -14.20 -2.89
C PHE A 153 3.66 -15.03 -4.15
N ASP A 154 4.06 -16.29 -3.90
CA ASP A 154 3.81 -17.45 -4.77
C ASP A 154 2.32 -17.89 -4.68
N GLY A 155 1.40 -16.92 -4.80
CA GLY A 155 -0.06 -17.16 -4.79
C GLY A 155 -0.50 -17.99 -5.99
N VAL A 156 0.34 -17.98 -7.03
CA VAL A 156 0.22 -18.77 -8.23
C VAL A 156 0.39 -20.27 -7.90
N ALA A 157 1.40 -20.69 -7.12
CA ALA A 157 1.48 -22.09 -6.65
C ALA A 157 0.35 -22.51 -5.70
N TYR A 158 -0.24 -21.58 -4.94
CA TYR A 158 -1.40 -21.85 -4.07
C TYR A 158 -2.71 -22.06 -4.85
N LEU A 159 -2.84 -21.45 -6.04
CA LEU A 159 -3.97 -21.61 -6.94
C LEU A 159 -3.97 -22.93 -7.74
N LYS A 160 -2.91 -23.76 -7.63
CA LYS A 160 -2.84 -25.11 -8.25
C LYS A 160 -3.97 -26.06 -7.83
N GLN A 161 -4.85 -25.68 -6.91
CA GLN A 161 -5.90 -26.54 -6.36
C GLN A 161 -7.34 -26.01 -6.49
N LYS A 162 -7.58 -24.83 -7.06
CA LYS A 162 -8.95 -24.29 -7.16
C LYS A 162 -9.33 -23.98 -8.60
N GLN A 163 -10.52 -24.45 -8.98
CA GLN A 163 -11.09 -24.43 -10.33
C GLN A 163 -12.40 -23.62 -10.27
N PRO A 164 -12.34 -22.28 -10.26
CA PRO A 164 -13.50 -21.44 -9.95
C PRO A 164 -14.33 -21.14 -11.20
N ASP A 165 -15.52 -21.70 -11.34
CA ASP A 165 -16.49 -21.31 -12.38
C ASP A 165 -17.27 -20.04 -12.01
N GLU A 166 -18.18 -19.59 -12.88
CA GLU A 166 -18.97 -18.37 -12.65
C GLU A 166 -19.81 -18.42 -11.37
N ALA A 167 -20.37 -19.60 -11.05
CA ALA A 167 -21.14 -19.82 -9.83
C ALA A 167 -20.26 -19.65 -8.58
N PHE A 168 -19.05 -20.23 -8.59
CA PHE A 168 -18.06 -20.04 -7.53
C PHE A 168 -17.67 -18.56 -7.40
N VAL A 169 -17.39 -17.86 -8.51
CA VAL A 169 -17.02 -16.45 -8.50
C VAL A 169 -18.14 -15.60 -7.88
N ALA A 170 -19.39 -15.84 -8.29
CA ALA A 170 -20.55 -15.15 -7.73
C ALA A 170 -20.71 -15.41 -6.23
N ALA A 171 -20.59 -16.67 -5.80
CA ALA A 171 -20.64 -17.05 -4.38
C ALA A 171 -19.52 -16.39 -3.56
N ALA A 172 -18.29 -16.38 -4.10
CA ALA A 172 -17.14 -15.74 -3.47
C ALA A 172 -17.34 -14.23 -3.31
N LYS A 173 -17.88 -13.55 -4.34
CA LYS A 173 -18.17 -12.10 -4.29
C LYS A 173 -19.29 -11.72 -3.32
N ASN A 174 -20.19 -12.66 -3.01
CA ASN A 174 -21.30 -12.44 -2.07
C ASN A 174 -20.92 -12.60 -0.58
N LYS A 175 -19.69 -13.05 -0.29
CA LYS A 175 -19.15 -13.12 1.07
C LYS A 175 -19.14 -11.74 1.74
N SER A 176 -19.12 -11.76 3.07
CA SER A 176 -19.08 -10.56 3.91
C SER A 176 -17.66 -10.19 4.32
N PHE A 177 -17.29 -8.91 4.18
CA PHE A 177 -15.93 -8.42 4.45
C PHE A 177 -15.93 -7.33 5.52
N GLY A 178 -15.17 -7.54 6.59
CA GLY A 178 -14.91 -6.52 7.60
C GLY A 178 -13.64 -5.74 7.25
N ILE A 179 -13.72 -4.42 7.19
CA ILE A 179 -12.55 -3.54 7.07
C ILE A 179 -12.38 -2.82 8.40
N LEU A 180 -11.31 -3.11 9.12
CA LEU A 180 -11.08 -2.50 10.44
C LEU A 180 -10.22 -1.26 10.27
N GLY A 181 -10.78 -0.09 10.55
CA GLY A 181 -10.19 1.22 10.34
C GLY A 181 -10.57 1.86 9.00
N GLY A 182 -11.08 3.08 9.06
CA GLY A 182 -11.33 4.01 7.95
C GLY A 182 -10.12 4.87 7.60
N GLY A 183 -8.91 4.38 7.86
CA GLY A 183 -7.68 4.96 7.34
C GLY A 183 -7.56 4.80 5.82
N ILE A 184 -6.60 5.48 5.19
CA ILE A 184 -6.47 5.46 3.72
C ILE A 184 -6.32 4.05 3.13
N SER A 185 -5.67 3.12 3.85
CA SER A 185 -5.56 1.73 3.40
C SER A 185 -6.91 1.01 3.42
N GLY A 186 -7.72 1.20 4.48
CA GLY A 186 -9.07 0.66 4.55
C GLY A 186 -10.00 1.24 3.47
N LEU A 187 -9.94 2.55 3.24
CA LEU A 187 -10.68 3.23 2.17
C LEU A 187 -10.26 2.76 0.78
N ALA A 188 -8.95 2.62 0.52
CA ALA A 188 -8.44 2.12 -0.75
C ALA A 188 -8.85 0.66 -0.99
N SER A 189 -8.79 -0.20 0.05
CA SER A 189 -9.28 -1.57 -0.05
C SER A 189 -10.78 -1.63 -0.35
N SER A 190 -11.61 -0.78 0.26
CA SER A 190 -13.05 -0.76 -0.03
C SER A 190 -13.34 -0.36 -1.48
N LEU A 191 -12.62 0.65 -1.99
CA LEU A 191 -12.68 1.07 -3.39
C LEU A 191 -12.26 -0.06 -4.35
N MET A 192 -11.17 -0.76 -4.05
CA MET A 192 -10.67 -1.87 -4.88
C MET A 192 -11.66 -3.04 -4.90
N LEU A 193 -12.23 -3.42 -3.75
CA LEU A 193 -13.27 -4.45 -3.67
C LEU A 193 -14.50 -4.07 -4.50
N ASP A 194 -14.97 -2.83 -4.39
CA ASP A 194 -16.09 -2.35 -5.22
C ASP A 194 -15.78 -2.42 -6.71
N SER A 195 -14.56 -2.06 -7.12
CA SER A 195 -14.16 -2.05 -8.53
C SER A 195 -14.15 -3.43 -9.21
N VAL A 196 -14.20 -4.51 -8.43
CA VAL A 196 -14.27 -5.90 -8.91
C VAL A 196 -15.61 -6.59 -8.61
N GLY A 197 -16.61 -5.82 -8.16
CA GLY A 197 -17.97 -6.30 -7.90
C GLY A 197 -18.18 -6.92 -6.52
N ILE A 198 -17.29 -6.66 -5.56
CA ILE A 198 -17.45 -7.08 -4.16
C ILE A 198 -17.99 -5.89 -3.36
N HIS A 199 -19.28 -5.92 -3.05
CA HIS A 199 -19.97 -4.79 -2.42
C HIS A 199 -20.36 -5.02 -0.95
N ASN A 200 -20.39 -6.28 -0.50
CA ASN A 200 -20.78 -6.68 0.85
C ASN A 200 -19.62 -6.53 1.85
N TRP A 201 -19.12 -5.31 1.97
CA TRP A 201 -18.10 -4.95 2.94
C TRP A 201 -18.62 -3.89 3.92
N LYS A 202 -18.06 -3.86 5.13
CA LYS A 202 -18.35 -2.86 6.15
C LYS A 202 -17.08 -2.34 6.80
N ILE A 203 -16.92 -1.03 6.87
CA ILE A 203 -15.83 -0.37 7.60
C ILE A 203 -16.26 -0.17 9.06
N LEU A 204 -15.42 -0.61 10.00
CA LEU A 204 -15.54 -0.27 11.42
C LEU A 204 -14.45 0.77 11.75
N GLU A 205 -14.84 2.02 11.91
CA GLU A 205 -13.94 3.13 12.21
C GLU A 205 -14.11 3.58 13.66
N SER A 206 -13.00 3.68 14.38
CA SER A 206 -13.03 3.99 15.81
C SER A 206 -13.30 5.47 16.12
N SER A 207 -12.95 6.37 15.22
CA SER A 207 -13.18 7.81 15.37
C SER A 207 -14.47 8.25 14.65
N GLU A 208 -14.73 9.55 14.66
CA GLU A 208 -15.85 10.19 13.95
C GLU A 208 -15.45 10.73 12.57
N ARG A 209 -14.30 10.29 12.04
CA ARG A 209 -13.81 10.71 10.72
C ARG A 209 -13.03 9.61 10.01
N VAL A 210 -12.90 9.75 8.70
CA VAL A 210 -12.00 8.92 7.89
C VAL A 210 -10.62 9.54 7.72
N GLY A 211 -9.70 8.75 7.15
CA GLY A 211 -8.35 9.18 6.76
C GLY A 211 -7.23 8.77 7.71
N GLY A 212 -7.53 8.20 8.88
CA GLY A 212 -6.51 7.74 9.83
C GLY A 212 -5.58 8.89 10.20
N ARG A 213 -4.27 8.75 9.99
CA ARG A 213 -3.27 9.79 10.31
C ARG A 213 -3.29 11.01 9.37
N ILE A 214 -4.09 11.01 8.31
CA ILE A 214 -4.30 12.18 7.47
C ILE A 214 -5.16 13.19 8.23
N ARG A 215 -4.54 14.29 8.68
CA ARG A 215 -5.20 15.32 9.50
C ARG A 215 -4.73 16.72 9.12
N THR A 216 -5.58 17.43 8.40
CA THR A 216 -5.53 18.87 8.19
C THR A 216 -6.36 19.56 9.27
N VAL A 217 -5.88 20.68 9.80
CA VAL A 217 -6.65 21.54 10.72
C VAL A 217 -6.88 22.91 10.11
N TYR A 218 -8.10 23.40 10.22
CA TYR A 218 -8.51 24.75 9.80
C TYR A 218 -8.70 25.59 11.06
N LEU A 219 -7.96 26.69 11.18
CA LEU A 219 -7.97 27.51 12.39
C LEU A 219 -9.04 28.60 12.30
N ASN A 220 -9.57 29.02 13.46
CA ASN A 220 -10.56 30.09 13.58
C ASN A 220 -11.84 29.87 12.73
N GLY A 221 -12.28 28.61 12.59
CA GLY A 221 -13.48 28.28 11.81
C GLY A 221 -13.36 28.55 10.31
N SER A 222 -12.13 28.66 9.80
CA SER A 222 -11.87 28.86 8.37
C SER A 222 -12.27 27.63 7.53
N SER A 223 -12.54 27.91 6.25
CA SER A 223 -12.75 26.90 5.22
C SER A 223 -11.45 26.59 4.49
N PRO A 224 -11.41 25.49 3.68
CA PRO A 224 -10.24 25.17 2.86
C PRO A 224 -9.80 26.31 1.91
N GLU A 225 -10.77 27.05 1.37
CA GLU A 225 -10.53 28.13 0.40
C GLU A 225 -9.88 29.37 1.05
N ASP A 226 -10.03 29.54 2.37
CA ASP A 226 -9.42 30.66 3.10
C ASP A 226 -7.89 30.48 3.27
N GLY A 227 -7.35 29.28 3.05
CA GLY A 227 -5.92 28.98 3.15
C GLY A 227 -5.32 29.08 4.56
N GLN A 228 -6.17 29.13 5.60
CA GLN A 228 -5.78 29.25 7.02
C GLN A 228 -5.70 27.88 7.72
N TYR A 229 -5.08 26.92 7.04
CA TYR A 229 -4.92 25.55 7.52
C TYR A 229 -3.45 25.13 7.60
N HIS A 230 -3.18 24.01 8.27
CA HIS A 230 -1.93 23.28 8.09
C HIS A 230 -2.12 21.79 8.42
N GLU A 231 -1.09 21.01 8.16
CA GLU A 231 -1.10 19.56 8.26
C GLU A 231 -0.52 19.10 9.60
N LEU A 232 -1.37 18.47 10.42
CA LEU A 232 -0.94 17.76 11.62
C LEU A 232 -0.62 16.28 11.33
N GLY A 233 -0.92 15.80 10.12
CA GLY A 233 -0.54 14.51 9.57
C GLY A 233 0.56 14.58 8.50
N PRO A 234 0.54 13.75 7.43
CA PRO A 234 1.43 13.90 6.27
C PRO A 234 1.22 15.27 5.60
N MET A 235 2.23 15.76 4.88
CA MET A 235 2.24 17.17 4.40
C MET A 235 2.30 17.34 2.88
N ARG A 236 2.97 16.42 2.19
CA ARG A 236 3.42 16.61 0.80
C ARG A 236 3.91 15.32 0.17
N PHE A 237 4.05 15.34 -1.15
CA PHE A 237 4.49 14.21 -1.98
C PHE A 237 5.63 14.65 -2.89
N PRO A 238 6.73 13.88 -2.98
CA PRO A 238 7.79 14.16 -3.94
C PRO A 238 7.38 13.67 -5.32
N VAL A 239 7.78 14.39 -6.37
CA VAL A 239 7.32 14.14 -7.75
C VAL A 239 8.45 13.67 -8.67
N GLU A 240 9.59 14.36 -8.61
CA GLU A 240 10.73 14.12 -9.51
C GLU A 240 12.02 14.60 -8.84
N ILE A 241 13.13 14.00 -9.26
CA ILE A 241 14.48 14.33 -8.85
C ILE A 241 15.20 14.88 -10.08
N THR A 242 15.96 15.96 -9.90
CA THR A 242 16.90 16.47 -10.89
C THR A 242 18.31 16.25 -10.38
N ASP A 243 19.07 15.40 -11.08
CA ASP A 243 20.44 15.09 -10.71
C ASP A 243 21.33 16.32 -10.92
N SER A 244 22.03 16.73 -9.86
CA SER A 244 22.82 17.98 -9.87
C SER A 244 24.08 17.93 -10.73
N LYS A 245 24.56 16.74 -11.10
CA LYS A 245 25.78 16.55 -11.91
C LYS A 245 25.46 16.44 -13.39
N THR A 246 24.40 15.71 -13.73
CA THR A 246 23.99 15.42 -15.11
C THR A 246 22.88 16.34 -15.61
N ASN A 247 22.19 17.05 -14.70
CA ASN A 247 21.02 17.88 -14.97
C ASN A 247 19.84 17.09 -15.61
N GLU A 248 19.83 15.77 -15.45
CA GLU A 248 18.73 14.92 -15.89
C GLU A 248 17.63 14.88 -14.82
N THR A 249 16.38 15.07 -15.25
CA THR A 249 15.20 14.95 -14.40
C THR A 249 14.50 13.62 -14.64
N PHE A 250 14.21 12.89 -13.57
CA PHE A 250 13.46 11.65 -13.62
C PHE A 250 12.38 11.58 -12.52
N PRO A 251 11.25 10.93 -12.80
CA PRO A 251 10.12 10.87 -11.87
C PRO A 251 10.38 9.91 -10.70
N ILE A 252 9.74 10.21 -9.57
CA ILE A 252 9.56 9.27 -8.46
C ILE A 252 8.25 8.51 -8.73
N MET A 253 8.37 7.23 -9.08
CA MET A 253 7.31 6.47 -9.73
C MET A 253 6.30 5.88 -8.77
N ASP A 254 6.72 5.47 -7.59
CA ASP A 254 5.86 4.87 -6.56
C ASP A 254 4.81 5.86 -6.04
N GLN A 255 5.17 7.14 -5.87
CA GLN A 255 4.25 8.19 -5.41
C GLN A 255 3.12 8.48 -6.40
N ARG A 256 3.24 8.07 -7.67
CA ARG A 256 2.17 8.21 -8.66
C ARG A 256 0.88 7.51 -8.26
N MET A 257 0.96 6.53 -7.36
CA MET A 257 -0.21 5.86 -6.79
C MET A 257 -1.14 6.81 -6.05
N VAL A 258 -0.58 7.83 -5.40
CA VAL A 258 -1.36 8.87 -4.73
C VAL A 258 -2.09 9.74 -5.75
N PHE A 259 -1.43 10.09 -6.85
CA PHE A 259 -2.01 10.91 -7.92
C PHE A 259 -3.09 10.14 -8.67
N GLN A 260 -2.85 8.87 -8.99
CA GLN A 260 -3.89 8.01 -9.56
C GLN A 260 -5.11 7.93 -8.65
N LEU A 261 -4.90 7.75 -7.34
CA LEU A 261 -6.03 7.68 -6.42
C LEU A 261 -6.85 8.98 -6.45
N ALA A 262 -6.18 10.13 -6.45
CA ALA A 262 -6.86 11.42 -6.59
C ALA A 262 -7.65 11.51 -7.90
N ASP A 263 -7.09 11.07 -9.03
CA ASP A 263 -7.78 11.05 -10.33
C ASP A 263 -9.04 10.16 -10.28
N VAL A 264 -8.93 8.95 -9.73
CA VAL A 264 -10.08 8.03 -9.57
C VAL A 264 -11.15 8.66 -8.69
N MET A 265 -10.77 9.29 -7.58
CA MET A 265 -11.74 9.95 -6.70
C MET A 265 -12.38 11.18 -7.36
N ASN A 266 -11.65 11.91 -8.20
CA ASN A 266 -12.17 13.03 -8.97
C ASN A 266 -13.18 12.56 -10.02
N GLU A 267 -12.91 11.45 -10.71
CA GLU A 267 -13.84 10.81 -11.65
C GLU A 267 -15.12 10.33 -10.95
N LEU A 268 -14.99 9.65 -9.81
CA LEU A 268 -16.13 9.17 -9.03
C LEU A 268 -17.01 10.31 -8.47
N ASN A 269 -16.41 11.47 -8.21
CA ASN A 269 -17.07 12.67 -7.74
C ASN A 269 -17.30 13.72 -8.85
N ALA A 270 -17.33 13.29 -10.12
CA ALA A 270 -17.55 14.19 -11.24
C ALA A 270 -18.82 15.05 -11.04
N GLY A 271 -18.68 16.37 -11.18
CA GLY A 271 -19.75 17.33 -10.96
C GLY A 271 -19.87 17.88 -9.53
N ASN A 272 -19.10 17.36 -8.57
CA ASN A 272 -19.01 17.93 -7.22
C ASN A 272 -17.63 18.57 -6.98
N GLU A 273 -17.52 19.87 -7.26
CA GLU A 273 -16.27 20.64 -7.09
C GLU A 273 -15.74 20.62 -5.64
N THR A 274 -16.62 20.51 -4.65
CA THR A 274 -16.21 20.55 -3.24
C THR A 274 -15.43 19.31 -2.80
N LEU A 275 -15.54 18.20 -3.53
CA LEU A 275 -14.84 16.93 -3.26
C LEU A 275 -13.66 16.68 -4.20
N GLN A 276 -13.41 17.58 -5.16
CA GLN A 276 -12.27 17.43 -6.06
C GLN A 276 -10.95 17.58 -5.30
N VAL A 277 -10.06 16.62 -5.50
CA VAL A 277 -8.70 16.59 -4.98
C VAL A 277 -7.78 17.23 -6.01
N LYS A 278 -7.39 18.48 -5.74
CA LYS A 278 -6.50 19.27 -6.59
C LYS A 278 -5.14 19.42 -5.90
N PHE A 279 -4.07 19.48 -6.68
CA PHE A 279 -2.71 19.61 -6.14
C PHE A 279 -2.17 21.04 -6.28
N TRP A 280 -1.40 21.46 -5.29
CA TRP A 280 -0.58 22.66 -5.31
C TRP A 280 0.90 22.31 -5.27
N GLU A 281 1.72 23.19 -5.83
CA GLU A 281 3.16 23.10 -5.66
C GLU A 281 3.53 23.31 -4.19
N TRP A 282 4.44 22.47 -3.70
CA TRP A 282 5.01 22.61 -2.37
C TRP A 282 6.46 23.10 -2.48
N ILE A 283 6.76 24.21 -1.83
CA ILE A 283 8.11 24.77 -1.76
C ILE A 283 8.84 24.08 -0.60
N GLN A 284 9.69 23.10 -0.92
CA GLN A 284 10.47 22.35 0.08
C GLN A 284 11.56 23.21 0.74
N SER A 285 12.19 24.10 -0.02
CA SER A 285 13.26 24.99 0.45
C SER A 285 13.17 26.34 -0.24
N SER A 286 13.34 27.42 0.52
CA SER A 286 13.34 28.79 0.03
C SER A 286 14.61 29.52 0.49
N PRO A 287 15.15 30.48 -0.29
CA PRO A 287 16.41 31.15 0.03
C PRO A 287 16.49 31.79 1.41
N ASN A 288 15.38 32.39 1.86
CA ASN A 288 15.27 33.14 3.11
C ASN A 288 14.65 32.33 4.25
N THR A 289 14.30 31.06 4.05
CA THR A 289 13.87 30.21 5.17
C THR A 289 14.96 30.23 6.26
N PRO A 290 14.62 30.45 7.54
CA PRO A 290 15.61 30.49 8.61
C PRO A 290 16.48 29.24 8.64
N ALA A 291 17.79 29.41 8.84
CA ALA A 291 18.74 28.31 8.93
C ALA A 291 19.11 28.04 10.39
N ASP A 292 19.41 26.78 10.72
CA ASP A 292 19.90 26.41 12.04
C ASP A 292 21.36 26.87 12.19
N THR A 293 21.56 27.94 12.93
CA THR A 293 22.89 28.50 13.21
C THR A 293 22.89 29.23 14.55
N PRO A 294 23.99 29.15 15.33
CA PRO A 294 24.12 29.91 16.57
C PRO A 294 24.33 31.41 16.30
N PHE A 295 24.67 31.78 15.06
CA PHE A 295 24.95 33.17 14.71
C PHE A 295 23.65 33.94 14.42
N ARG A 296 23.70 35.26 14.64
CA ARG A 296 22.58 36.18 14.40
C ARG A 296 23.02 37.30 13.48
N ARG A 297 22.07 37.85 12.72
CA ARG A 297 22.26 39.10 11.99
C ARG A 297 22.48 40.27 12.97
N PRO A 298 22.99 41.43 12.53
CA PRO A 298 23.17 42.60 13.39
C PRO A 298 21.88 43.10 14.07
N ASP A 299 20.72 42.81 13.49
CA ASP A 299 19.39 43.12 14.04
C ASP A 299 18.87 42.07 15.04
N GLY A 300 19.66 41.02 15.32
CA GLY A 300 19.32 39.94 16.24
C GLY A 300 18.52 38.78 15.62
N THR A 301 18.10 38.87 14.36
CA THR A 301 17.32 37.82 13.68
C THR A 301 18.19 36.66 13.16
N ILE A 302 17.55 35.53 12.83
CA ILE A 302 18.24 34.34 12.28
C ILE A 302 18.46 34.50 10.77
N PRO A 303 19.70 34.26 10.24
CA PRO A 303 19.99 34.31 8.82
C PRO A 303 19.24 33.23 8.02
N GLY A 304 18.99 33.50 6.73
CA GLY A 304 18.36 32.55 5.83
C GLY A 304 19.34 31.49 5.31
N LYS A 305 18.82 30.39 4.75
CA LYS A 305 19.62 29.30 4.17
C LYS A 305 20.69 29.78 3.17
N THR A 306 20.34 30.71 2.28
CA THR A 306 21.30 31.21 1.27
C THR A 306 22.38 32.09 1.90
N GLU A 307 22.04 32.88 2.91
CA GLU A 307 23.02 33.70 3.65
C GLU A 307 24.02 32.80 4.38
N VAL A 308 23.55 31.75 5.07
CA VAL A 308 24.44 30.78 5.74
C VAL A 308 25.35 30.05 4.74
N ALA A 309 24.82 29.66 3.57
CA ALA A 309 25.61 28.97 2.56
C ALA A 309 26.65 29.86 1.86
N SER A 310 26.42 31.18 1.79
CA SER A 310 27.28 32.11 1.04
C SER A 310 28.17 32.98 1.93
N ASN A 311 27.86 33.11 3.22
CA ASN A 311 28.60 33.96 4.15
C ASN A 311 29.23 33.14 5.29
N PRO A 312 30.57 33.00 5.31
CA PRO A 312 31.28 32.30 6.38
C PRO A 312 30.99 32.80 7.79
N ALA A 313 30.56 34.07 7.95
CA ALA A 313 30.22 34.64 9.26
C ALA A 313 29.00 33.98 9.93
N TYR A 314 28.15 33.29 9.16
CA TYR A 314 26.95 32.63 9.66
C TYR A 314 27.03 31.10 9.62
N TYR A 315 28.15 30.56 9.14
CA TYR A 315 28.38 29.13 9.03
C TYR A 315 29.06 28.59 10.30
N SER A 316 28.45 27.59 10.94
CA SER A 316 29.03 26.87 12.08
C SER A 316 29.45 25.48 11.63
N PRO A 317 30.75 25.22 11.38
CA PRO A 317 31.21 23.89 11.02
C PRO A 317 31.02 22.92 12.19
N THR A 318 30.66 21.67 11.89
CA THR A 318 30.71 20.59 12.87
C THR A 318 32.16 20.35 13.29
N VAL A 319 32.41 20.29 14.59
CA VAL A 319 33.75 20.03 15.15
C VAL A 319 33.71 18.68 15.86
N TYR A 320 34.51 17.75 15.35
CA TYR A 320 34.67 16.42 15.92
C TYR A 320 35.85 16.41 16.90
N HIS A 321 35.76 15.65 17.99
CA HIS A 321 36.89 15.51 18.91
C HIS A 321 38.10 14.83 18.24
N ASN A 322 37.84 13.94 17.28
CA ASN A 322 38.83 13.27 16.44
C ASN A 322 38.37 13.32 14.97
N ALA A 323 38.80 14.36 14.26
CA ALA A 323 38.38 14.60 12.87
C ALA A 323 38.73 13.46 11.92
N THR A 324 39.92 12.85 12.05
CA THR A 324 40.32 11.73 11.18
C THR A 324 39.43 10.51 11.40
N ALA A 325 39.15 10.15 12.66
CA ALA A 325 38.28 9.01 12.95
C ALA A 325 36.83 9.27 12.51
N ALA A 326 36.36 10.51 12.64
CA ALA A 326 35.03 10.89 12.16
C ALA A 326 34.93 10.82 10.63
N GLU A 327 35.94 11.31 9.91
CA GLU A 327 36.00 11.21 8.44
C GLU A 327 36.02 9.76 7.96
N GLU A 328 36.82 8.89 8.58
CA GLU A 328 36.84 7.45 8.29
C GLU A 328 35.47 6.79 8.54
N ALA A 329 34.80 7.15 9.64
CA ALA A 329 33.47 6.62 9.97
C ALA A 329 32.39 7.10 9.00
N ILE A 330 32.40 8.38 8.61
CA ILE A 330 31.48 8.93 7.61
C ILE A 330 31.69 8.23 6.26
N GLN A 331 32.95 8.11 5.82
CA GLN A 331 33.26 7.43 4.56
C GLN A 331 32.83 5.97 4.58
N ALA A 332 32.98 5.26 5.72
CA ALA A 332 32.52 3.89 5.84
C ALA A 332 31.00 3.75 5.71
N LEU A 333 30.22 4.70 6.25
CA LEU A 333 28.77 4.74 6.05
C LEU A 333 28.41 5.06 4.61
N ASP A 334 29.07 6.03 3.98
CA ASP A 334 28.84 6.40 2.58
C ASP A 334 29.16 5.23 1.63
N ASP A 335 30.26 4.53 1.86
CA ASP A 335 30.66 3.34 1.11
C ASP A 335 29.64 2.20 1.26
N PHE A 336 29.14 1.97 2.48
CA PHE A 336 28.14 0.94 2.75
C PHE A 336 26.79 1.29 2.09
N LYS A 337 26.32 2.53 2.25
CA LYS A 337 25.06 3.01 1.67
C LYS A 337 25.12 3.07 0.15
N GLY A 338 26.28 3.41 -0.41
CA GLY A 338 26.58 3.34 -1.84
C GLY A 338 25.55 4.05 -2.71
N LEU A 339 25.09 5.24 -2.33
CA LEU A 339 24.07 6.03 -3.05
C LEU A 339 24.63 6.64 -4.35
N THR A 340 25.01 5.80 -5.30
CA THR A 340 25.41 6.23 -6.64
C THR A 340 24.23 6.81 -7.42
N PRO A 341 24.45 7.62 -8.47
CA PRO A 341 23.37 8.11 -9.34
C PRO A 341 22.47 6.99 -9.89
N GLU A 342 23.05 5.83 -10.21
CA GLU A 342 22.30 4.65 -10.68
C GLU A 342 21.41 4.07 -9.58
N ARG A 343 21.92 3.97 -8.33
CA ARG A 343 21.14 3.52 -7.18
C ARG A 343 20.01 4.51 -6.89
N ILE A 344 20.29 5.81 -6.82
CA ILE A 344 19.27 6.86 -6.62
C ILE A 344 18.16 6.76 -7.68
N ARG A 345 18.54 6.63 -8.96
CA ARG A 345 17.58 6.41 -10.05
C ARG A 345 16.76 5.15 -9.84
N LYS A 346 17.38 4.05 -9.43
CA LYS A 346 16.67 2.79 -9.17
C LYS A 346 15.65 2.93 -8.04
N TYR A 347 15.98 3.60 -6.94
CA TYR A 347 15.05 3.91 -5.86
C TYR A 347 13.84 4.72 -6.35
N ALA A 348 14.09 5.78 -7.14
CA ALA A 348 13.03 6.64 -7.65
C ALA A 348 12.14 5.95 -8.70
N THR A 349 12.72 5.15 -9.58
CA THR A 349 12.00 4.56 -10.73
C THR A 349 11.39 3.19 -10.42
N ASN A 350 11.99 2.43 -9.51
CA ASN A 350 11.56 1.07 -9.16
C ASN A 350 11.99 0.71 -7.72
N ILE A 351 11.22 1.21 -6.76
CA ILE A 351 11.49 1.01 -5.33
C ILE A 351 11.45 -0.47 -4.91
N PHE A 352 10.69 -1.31 -5.60
CA PHE A 352 10.61 -2.76 -5.34
C PHE A 352 11.92 -3.47 -5.72
N ALA A 353 12.47 -3.19 -6.90
CA ALA A 353 13.77 -3.73 -7.30
C ALA A 353 14.91 -3.16 -6.45
N ALA A 354 14.80 -1.91 -6.00
CA ALA A 354 15.73 -1.31 -5.04
C ALA A 354 15.68 -2.05 -3.70
N TYR A 355 14.47 -2.35 -3.20
CA TYR A 355 14.28 -3.09 -1.95
C TYR A 355 14.86 -4.51 -2.03
N LYS A 356 14.65 -5.21 -3.14
CA LYS A 356 15.25 -6.53 -3.38
C LYS A 356 16.78 -6.46 -3.30
N GLN A 357 17.39 -5.51 -4.02
CA GLN A 357 18.84 -5.32 -3.97
C GLN A 357 19.33 -4.94 -2.57
N ALA A 358 18.64 -4.08 -1.85
CA ALA A 358 19.01 -3.70 -0.49
C ALA A 358 19.03 -4.88 0.50
N LYS A 359 18.17 -5.89 0.28
CA LYS A 359 18.24 -7.14 1.05
C LYS A 359 19.50 -7.94 0.73
N GLU A 360 19.85 -8.05 -0.55
CA GLU A 360 21.05 -8.77 -1.02
C GLU A 360 22.34 -8.07 -0.55
N ASP A 361 22.32 -6.74 -0.49
CA ASP A 361 23.43 -5.91 -0.03
C ASP A 361 23.55 -5.83 1.51
N GLY A 362 22.64 -6.46 2.27
CA GLY A 362 22.69 -6.50 3.74
C GLY A 362 22.26 -5.20 4.44
N MET A 363 21.51 -4.30 3.77
CA MET A 363 21.13 -2.99 4.32
C MET A 363 20.20 -3.07 5.55
N PHE A 364 19.65 -4.26 5.85
CA PHE A 364 18.79 -4.51 7.01
C PHE A 364 19.54 -5.14 8.20
N ASP A 365 20.81 -5.49 8.02
CA ASP A 365 21.58 -6.25 9.02
C ASP A 365 22.16 -5.34 10.11
N TYR A 366 22.32 -4.05 9.81
CA TYR A 366 22.89 -3.06 10.72
C TYR A 366 22.10 -1.75 10.67
N SER A 367 22.08 -1.04 11.80
CA SER A 367 21.96 0.42 11.80
C SER A 367 23.32 1.06 11.61
N GLU A 368 23.37 2.35 11.29
CA GLU A 368 24.62 3.12 11.21
C GLU A 368 25.48 2.95 12.46
N VAL A 369 24.87 3.13 13.64
CA VAL A 369 25.52 2.97 14.94
C VAL A 369 26.06 1.55 15.11
N SER A 370 25.25 0.53 14.80
CA SER A 370 25.66 -0.87 14.93
C SER A 370 26.80 -1.22 13.96
N TYR A 371 26.76 -0.70 12.74
CA TYR A 371 27.80 -0.90 11.73
C TYR A 371 29.12 -0.29 12.17
N LEU A 372 29.12 0.98 12.60
CA LEU A 372 30.32 1.66 13.08
C LEU A 372 30.94 0.95 14.30
N ARG A 373 30.11 0.50 15.25
CA ARG A 373 30.59 -0.16 16.47
C ARG A 373 31.06 -1.59 16.24
N HIS A 374 30.31 -2.38 15.49
CA HIS A 374 30.54 -3.82 15.39
C HIS A 374 31.37 -4.23 14.17
N VAL A 375 31.29 -3.48 13.07
CA VAL A 375 32.06 -3.74 11.85
C VAL A 375 33.30 -2.86 11.81
N MET A 376 33.14 -1.54 11.87
CA MET A 376 34.26 -0.59 11.74
C MET A 376 35.10 -0.44 13.02
N LYS A 377 34.57 -0.87 14.16
CA LYS A 377 35.22 -0.75 15.50
C LYS A 377 35.52 0.70 15.89
N THR A 378 34.81 1.67 15.33
CA THR A 378 34.85 3.09 15.71
C THR A 378 34.52 3.23 17.19
N ASP A 379 35.21 4.10 17.94
CA ASP A 379 34.95 4.30 19.38
C ASP A 379 33.57 4.92 19.64
N LEU A 380 33.12 4.89 20.90
CA LEU A 380 31.77 5.33 21.27
C LEU A 380 31.54 6.83 21.01
N ASN A 381 32.54 7.68 21.28
CA ASN A 381 32.38 9.12 21.14
C ASN A 381 32.36 9.51 19.67
N THR A 382 33.29 8.97 18.86
CA THR A 382 33.30 9.21 17.42
C THR A 382 32.00 8.69 16.78
N THR A 383 31.53 7.51 17.22
CA THR A 383 30.27 6.95 16.69
C THR A 383 29.10 7.89 16.94
N ASP A 384 28.92 8.37 18.17
CA ASP A 384 27.80 9.25 18.54
C ASP A 384 27.88 10.63 17.85
N GLU A 385 29.09 11.17 17.68
CA GLU A 385 29.30 12.43 16.94
C GLU A 385 28.95 12.29 15.44
N VAL A 386 29.19 11.13 14.83
CA VAL A 386 28.92 10.86 13.39
C VAL A 386 27.47 10.46 13.15
N SER A 387 26.95 9.53 13.95
CA SER A 387 25.57 9.07 13.91
C SER A 387 25.05 9.00 15.35
N PRO A 388 24.05 9.82 15.72
CA PRO A 388 23.50 9.82 17.07
C PRO A 388 23.17 8.40 17.56
N SER A 389 23.57 8.07 18.78
CA SER A 389 23.50 6.71 19.33
C SER A 389 22.10 6.09 19.37
N GLN A 390 21.05 6.91 19.27
CA GLN A 390 19.66 6.46 19.12
C GLN A 390 19.28 6.00 17.70
N ASN A 391 20.14 6.11 16.70
CA ASN A 391 19.84 5.66 15.34
C ASN A 391 19.94 4.13 15.23
N TYR A 392 18.80 3.46 15.38
CA TYR A 392 18.66 2.01 15.27
C TYR A 392 17.85 1.57 14.03
N TRP A 393 17.62 2.47 13.08
CA TRP A 393 16.97 2.19 11.79
C TRP A 393 17.86 1.30 10.90
N PRO A 394 17.29 0.45 10.03
CA PRO A 394 18.07 -0.14 8.95
C PRO A 394 18.60 0.97 8.02
N MET A 395 19.73 0.72 7.35
CA MET A 395 20.30 1.63 6.34
C MET A 395 19.54 1.54 5.01
N TRP A 396 18.21 1.49 5.07
CA TRP A 396 17.32 1.46 3.91
C TRP A 396 16.96 2.89 3.50
N GLU A 397 17.73 3.44 2.55
CA GLU A 397 17.83 4.88 2.24
C GLU A 397 16.71 5.48 1.36
N TYR A 398 15.50 4.90 1.36
CA TYR A 398 14.43 5.38 0.48
C TYR A 398 13.95 6.79 0.83
N GLU A 399 13.88 7.13 2.12
CA GLU A 399 13.53 8.49 2.55
C GLU A 399 14.60 9.50 2.10
N THR A 400 15.89 9.16 2.27
CA THR A 400 17.00 9.99 1.79
C THR A 400 16.84 10.31 0.32
N VAL A 401 16.50 9.32 -0.52
CA VAL A 401 16.25 9.53 -1.95
C VAL A 401 15.01 10.40 -2.21
N TYR A 402 13.90 10.19 -1.51
CA TYR A 402 12.72 11.06 -1.65
C TYR A 402 13.03 12.51 -1.30
N PHE A 403 13.87 12.76 -0.30
CA PHE A 403 14.28 14.11 0.08
C PHE A 403 15.22 14.79 -0.92
N LEU A 404 15.75 14.07 -1.92
CA LEU A 404 16.46 14.65 -3.08
C LEU A 404 15.51 15.23 -4.14
N ALA A 405 14.19 15.08 -3.98
CA ALA A 405 13.23 15.56 -4.96
C ALA A 405 13.35 17.07 -5.22
N SER A 406 13.47 17.42 -6.50
CA SER A 406 13.50 18.80 -6.98
C SER A 406 12.11 19.43 -7.06
N LYS A 407 11.05 18.60 -7.07
CA LYS A 407 9.66 19.05 -7.12
C LYS A 407 8.81 18.28 -6.13
N TRP A 408 7.96 19.03 -5.45
CA TRP A 408 7.01 18.54 -4.45
C TRP A 408 5.63 19.10 -4.71
N VAL A 409 4.61 18.35 -4.30
CA VAL A 409 3.22 18.82 -4.32
C VAL A 409 2.52 18.54 -2.99
N THR A 410 1.48 19.29 -2.71
CA THR A 410 0.53 19.07 -1.61
C THR A 410 -0.90 19.15 -2.14
N ILE A 411 -1.92 18.90 -1.31
CA ILE A 411 -3.33 19.00 -1.73
C ILE A 411 -3.86 20.40 -1.41
N GLN A 412 -4.45 21.05 -2.41
CA GLN A 412 -5.12 22.35 -2.25
C GLN A 412 -6.27 22.21 -1.26
N GLY A 413 -6.28 23.03 -0.21
CA GLY A 413 -7.24 22.94 0.88
C GLY A 413 -6.90 21.85 1.92
N GLY A 414 -5.78 21.15 1.76
CA GLY A 414 -5.22 20.21 2.73
C GLY A 414 -5.49 18.74 2.45
N LEU A 415 -4.60 17.88 2.94
CA LEU A 415 -4.58 16.44 2.64
C LEU A 415 -5.82 15.71 3.13
N SER A 416 -6.54 16.21 4.14
CA SER A 416 -7.82 15.63 4.58
C SER A 416 -8.91 15.64 3.49
N ARG A 417 -8.74 16.39 2.39
CA ARG A 417 -9.66 16.32 1.25
C ARG A 417 -9.61 14.99 0.51
N LEU A 418 -8.46 14.32 0.48
CA LEU A 418 -8.33 13.01 -0.16
C LEU A 418 -9.22 11.94 0.50
N PRO A 419 -9.15 11.69 1.82
CA PRO A 419 -10.08 10.75 2.46
C PRO A 419 -11.52 11.26 2.48
N ALA A 420 -11.77 12.58 2.55
CA ALA A 420 -13.13 13.13 2.48
C ALA A 420 -13.83 12.81 1.13
N ALA A 421 -13.08 12.72 0.03
CA ALA A 421 -13.63 12.34 -1.27
C ALA A 421 -14.24 10.93 -1.29
N PHE A 422 -13.89 10.06 -0.33
CA PHE A 422 -14.48 8.71 -0.21
C PHE A 422 -15.85 8.71 0.48
N GLU A 423 -16.16 9.73 1.28
CA GLU A 423 -17.35 9.75 2.16
C GLU A 423 -18.66 9.42 1.42
N PRO A 424 -18.95 10.00 0.23
CA PRO A 424 -20.18 9.68 -0.50
C PRO A 424 -20.32 8.21 -0.90
N HIS A 425 -19.19 7.51 -1.09
CA HIS A 425 -19.13 6.14 -1.61
C HIS A 425 -19.15 5.08 -0.50
N ILE A 426 -18.91 5.49 0.75
CA ILE A 426 -18.84 4.59 1.90
C ILE A 426 -19.93 4.83 2.95
N LYS A 427 -20.65 5.95 2.90
CA LYS A 427 -21.58 6.40 3.95
C LYS A 427 -22.56 5.34 4.45
N ASP A 428 -23.03 4.46 3.56
CA ASP A 428 -24.02 3.42 3.88
C ASP A 428 -23.38 2.12 4.40
N ARG A 429 -22.04 2.07 4.42
CA ARG A 429 -21.22 0.88 4.74
C ARG A 429 -20.12 1.17 5.77
N ILE A 430 -20.10 2.35 6.38
CA ILE A 430 -19.18 2.70 7.47
C ILE A 430 -19.94 2.80 8.79
N GLN A 431 -19.34 2.25 9.85
CA GLN A 431 -19.75 2.45 11.23
C GLN A 431 -18.68 3.26 11.94
N TYR A 432 -18.95 4.54 12.17
CA TYR A 432 -18.15 5.40 13.03
C TYR A 432 -18.32 5.05 14.51
N GLY A 433 -17.36 5.48 15.32
CA GLY A 433 -17.32 5.23 16.74
C GLY A 433 -17.20 3.74 17.11
N ALA A 434 -16.83 2.85 16.19
CA ALA A 434 -16.67 1.42 16.46
C ALA A 434 -15.23 1.08 16.90
N LYS A 435 -14.95 1.17 18.20
CA LYS A 435 -13.65 0.82 18.77
C LYS A 435 -13.50 -0.70 18.93
N VAL A 436 -12.91 -1.33 17.92
CA VAL A 436 -12.61 -2.77 17.92
C VAL A 436 -11.63 -3.13 19.04
N ASN A 437 -11.90 -4.25 19.71
CA ASN A 437 -11.14 -4.73 20.85
C ASN A 437 -10.87 -6.25 20.85
N GLY A 438 -11.27 -6.96 19.79
CA GLY A 438 -11.02 -8.38 19.69
C GLY A 438 -11.48 -9.00 18.37
N LEU A 439 -10.84 -10.12 18.07
CA LEU A 439 -11.11 -11.00 16.93
C LEU A 439 -11.22 -12.44 17.43
N HIS A 440 -12.24 -13.16 16.99
CA HIS A 440 -12.41 -14.56 17.29
C HIS A 440 -12.73 -15.33 16.00
N TYR A 441 -11.93 -16.34 15.69
CA TYR A 441 -12.16 -17.22 14.55
C TYR A 441 -13.12 -18.35 14.96
N ASN A 442 -14.27 -18.39 14.30
CA ASN A 442 -15.31 -19.38 14.51
C ASN A 442 -15.06 -20.58 13.58
N LYS A 443 -14.51 -21.66 14.14
CA LYS A 443 -14.17 -22.86 13.37
C LYS A 443 -15.40 -23.54 12.74
N ASP A 444 -16.55 -23.46 13.40
CA ASP A 444 -17.75 -24.21 13.00
C ASP A 444 -18.40 -23.68 11.72
N ASN A 445 -18.27 -22.39 11.43
CA ASN A 445 -18.86 -21.74 10.26
C ASN A 445 -17.84 -20.96 9.41
N ASP A 446 -16.54 -21.11 9.67
CA ASP A 446 -15.44 -20.51 8.90
C ASP A 446 -15.50 -18.96 8.81
N THR A 447 -15.94 -18.29 9.89
CA THR A 447 -16.10 -16.82 9.97
C THR A 447 -15.24 -16.19 11.07
N LEU A 448 -15.13 -14.86 11.07
CA LEU A 448 -14.58 -14.07 12.18
C LEU A 448 -15.66 -13.25 12.86
N SER A 449 -15.72 -13.37 14.18
CA SER A 449 -16.39 -12.42 15.05
C SER A 449 -15.46 -11.27 15.40
N VAL A 450 -15.85 -10.06 15.06
CA VAL A 450 -15.19 -8.81 15.44
C VAL A 450 -15.94 -8.22 16.63
N THR A 451 -15.25 -8.07 17.76
CA THR A 451 -15.83 -7.47 18.97
C THR A 451 -15.41 -6.01 19.09
N TRP A 452 -16.37 -5.12 19.37
CA TRP A 452 -16.12 -3.68 19.46
C TRP A 452 -17.03 -3.01 20.49
N ARG A 453 -16.71 -1.76 20.85
CA ARG A 453 -17.56 -0.90 21.68
C ARG A 453 -17.67 0.50 21.08
N PRO A 454 -18.76 1.24 21.34
CA PRO A 454 -18.83 2.64 21.00
C PRO A 454 -17.66 3.43 21.63
N THR A 455 -17.02 4.29 20.86
CA THR A 455 -15.97 5.20 21.34
C THR A 455 -16.54 6.13 22.42
N GLY A 456 -15.74 6.39 23.46
CA GLY A 456 -16.19 7.15 24.63
C GLY A 456 -17.18 6.42 25.55
N SER A 457 -17.55 5.16 25.27
CA SER A 457 -18.41 4.37 26.15
C SER A 457 -17.72 4.03 27.49
N LYS A 458 -18.54 3.73 28.52
CA LYS A 458 -18.04 3.38 29.86
C LYS A 458 -17.48 1.95 29.86
N PRO A 459 -16.15 1.76 29.94
CA PRO A 459 -15.52 0.47 29.64
C PRO A 459 -15.90 -0.66 30.62
N PHE A 460 -16.28 -0.31 31.85
CA PHE A 460 -16.64 -1.29 32.89
C PHE A 460 -18.09 -1.80 32.78
N SER A 461 -18.97 -1.08 32.08
CA SER A 461 -20.41 -1.38 32.07
C SER A 461 -20.96 -1.63 30.66
N THR A 462 -20.30 -1.12 29.62
CA THR A 462 -20.77 -1.29 28.24
C THR A 462 -20.38 -2.67 27.72
N PRO A 463 -21.34 -3.54 27.35
CA PRO A 463 -21.04 -4.82 26.73
C PRO A 463 -20.36 -4.62 25.37
N ASN A 464 -19.71 -5.67 24.87
CA ASN A 464 -19.19 -5.65 23.50
C ASN A 464 -20.33 -5.89 22.52
N GLU A 465 -20.33 -5.13 21.43
CA GLU A 465 -21.01 -5.48 20.20
C GLU A 465 -20.19 -6.52 19.44
N VAL A 466 -20.87 -7.37 18.67
CA VAL A 466 -20.23 -8.41 17.87
C VAL A 466 -20.77 -8.36 16.44
N THR A 467 -19.87 -8.36 15.47
CA THR A 467 -20.22 -8.42 14.04
C THR A 467 -19.42 -9.52 13.38
N ASN A 468 -20.07 -10.37 12.58
CA ASN A 468 -19.43 -11.49 11.91
C ASN A 468 -19.12 -11.18 10.45
N PHE A 469 -17.96 -11.63 9.97
CA PHE A 469 -17.53 -11.52 8.59
C PHE A 469 -16.88 -12.82 8.11
N ASP A 470 -16.91 -13.10 6.81
CA ASP A 470 -16.17 -14.22 6.20
C ASP A 470 -14.66 -13.92 6.17
N TYR A 471 -14.29 -12.67 5.89
CA TYR A 471 -12.91 -12.20 5.86
C TYR A 471 -12.78 -10.83 6.52
N VAL A 472 -11.59 -10.56 7.06
CA VAL A 472 -11.26 -9.27 7.65
C VAL A 472 -10.01 -8.69 7.01
N LEU A 473 -10.08 -7.47 6.50
CA LEU A 473 -8.92 -6.63 6.21
C LEU A 473 -8.68 -5.72 7.41
N ASN A 474 -7.55 -5.94 8.10
CA ASN A 474 -7.21 -5.18 9.28
C ASN A 474 -6.23 -4.06 8.95
N SER A 475 -6.68 -2.81 9.07
CA SER A 475 -5.84 -1.61 8.92
C SER A 475 -5.52 -0.92 10.25
N VAL A 476 -5.95 -1.49 11.37
CA VAL A 476 -5.69 -0.94 12.70
C VAL A 476 -4.17 -1.02 12.98
N PRO A 477 -3.55 0.07 13.47
CA PRO A 477 -2.15 0.06 13.92
C PRO A 477 -1.84 -1.09 14.89
N LEU A 478 -0.71 -1.77 14.67
CA LEU A 478 -0.35 -3.00 15.39
C LEU A 478 -0.21 -2.77 16.91
N ASN A 479 0.25 -1.58 17.30
CA ASN A 479 0.34 -1.15 18.70
C ASN A 479 -1.00 -1.15 19.46
N LEU A 480 -2.13 -0.91 18.78
CA LEU A 480 -3.46 -0.94 19.41
C LEU A 480 -3.99 -2.37 19.60
N MET A 481 -3.54 -3.30 18.76
CA MET A 481 -3.96 -4.70 18.82
C MET A 481 -3.33 -5.49 19.97
N LYS A 482 -2.30 -4.94 20.63
CA LYS A 482 -1.58 -5.60 21.72
C LYS A 482 -2.47 -6.01 22.90
N PHE A 483 -3.61 -5.32 23.07
CA PHE A 483 -4.60 -5.61 24.10
C PHE A 483 -5.82 -6.38 23.60
N TRP A 484 -5.85 -6.75 22.32
CA TRP A 484 -6.97 -7.49 21.76
C TRP A 484 -6.92 -8.96 22.16
N LYS A 485 -8.10 -9.55 22.36
CA LYS A 485 -8.24 -11.01 22.29
C LYS A 485 -8.20 -11.39 20.81
N MET A 486 -7.21 -12.16 20.39
CA MET A 486 -6.98 -12.50 18.97
C MET A 486 -7.02 -14.02 18.74
N PRO A 487 -7.23 -14.47 17.49
CA PRO A 487 -6.97 -15.86 17.09
C PRO A 487 -5.53 -16.27 17.43
N PRO A 488 -5.25 -17.58 17.51
CA PRO A 488 -3.91 -18.09 17.78
C PRO A 488 -3.00 -17.97 16.55
N TYR A 489 -2.68 -16.74 16.16
CA TYR A 489 -1.76 -16.42 15.05
C TYR A 489 -0.40 -17.08 15.23
N SER A 490 0.31 -17.25 14.11
CA SER A 490 1.68 -17.77 14.08
C SER A 490 2.59 -16.95 14.99
N SER A 491 3.62 -17.59 15.51
CA SER A 491 4.56 -16.92 16.42
C SER A 491 5.22 -15.69 15.77
N LEU A 492 5.44 -15.71 14.45
CA LEU A 492 6.01 -14.57 13.74
C LEU A 492 5.04 -13.38 13.70
N LEU A 493 3.78 -13.61 13.31
CA LEU A 493 2.74 -12.57 13.27
C LEU A 493 2.40 -12.05 14.68
N LYS A 494 2.34 -12.92 15.68
CA LYS A 494 2.13 -12.46 17.07
C LYS A 494 3.27 -11.56 17.55
N ARG A 495 4.53 -11.93 17.26
CA ARG A 495 5.69 -11.10 17.61
C ARG A 495 5.72 -9.78 16.84
N SER A 496 5.32 -9.76 15.58
CA SER A 496 5.25 -8.49 14.83
C SER A 496 4.23 -7.54 15.44
N ILE A 497 3.05 -8.04 15.85
CA ILE A 497 2.04 -7.24 16.57
C ILE A 497 2.60 -6.72 17.90
N ASP A 498 3.23 -7.58 18.69
CA ASP A 498 3.69 -7.23 20.04
C ASP A 498 4.89 -6.30 20.07
N ARG A 499 5.82 -6.45 19.12
CA ARG A 499 7.18 -5.91 19.21
C ARG A 499 7.52 -4.87 18.14
N THR A 500 6.64 -4.64 17.15
CA THR A 500 6.81 -3.52 16.22
C THR A 500 6.75 -2.22 17.01
N LEU A 501 7.74 -1.36 16.78
CA LEU A 501 7.85 -0.04 17.39
C LEU A 501 7.19 1.01 16.50
N TYR A 502 6.69 2.05 17.16
CA TYR A 502 6.10 3.22 16.52
C TYR A 502 6.81 4.46 17.04
N ALA A 503 7.19 5.34 16.12
CA ALA A 503 7.66 6.69 16.41
C ALA A 503 6.55 7.53 17.02
N ASN A 504 6.92 8.59 17.73
CA ASN A 504 5.98 9.66 18.06
C ASN A 504 6.28 10.93 17.25
N ALA A 505 5.26 11.76 17.07
CA ALA A 505 5.36 13.09 16.50
C ALA A 505 4.40 14.04 17.22
N CYS A 506 4.87 15.26 17.46
CA CYS A 506 4.07 16.38 17.92
C CYS A 506 4.12 17.48 16.87
N LYS A 507 2.95 17.91 16.39
CA LYS A 507 2.82 19.02 15.43
C LYS A 507 1.96 20.14 15.99
N VAL A 508 2.35 21.38 15.72
CA VAL A 508 1.62 22.57 16.12
C VAL A 508 1.43 23.52 14.94
N ALA A 509 0.18 23.75 14.56
CA ALA A 509 -0.22 24.80 13.63
C ALA A 509 -0.61 26.06 14.40
N VAL A 510 -0.11 27.22 13.99
CA VAL A 510 -0.41 28.52 14.62
C VAL A 510 -0.92 29.50 13.59
N GLN A 511 -1.97 30.25 13.94
CA GLN A 511 -2.50 31.33 13.12
C GLN A 511 -1.94 32.69 13.55
N PHE A 512 -1.60 33.49 12.56
CA PHE A 512 -1.16 34.88 12.70
C PHE A 512 -2.14 35.83 12.01
N LYS A 513 -2.21 37.08 12.49
CA LYS A 513 -3.10 38.13 11.94
C LYS A 513 -2.79 38.48 10.50
N THR A 514 -1.50 38.46 10.14
CA THR A 514 -1.01 38.67 8.79
C THR A 514 0.04 37.61 8.46
N ARG A 515 0.32 37.42 7.18
CA ARG A 515 1.45 36.63 6.68
C ARG A 515 2.76 37.42 6.75
N PHE A 516 3.06 37.99 7.92
CA PHE A 516 4.18 38.93 8.10
C PHE A 516 5.50 38.39 7.56
N TRP A 517 5.74 37.08 7.64
CA TRP A 517 6.96 36.41 7.14
C TRP A 517 7.19 36.60 5.64
N GLU A 518 6.13 36.83 4.84
CA GLU A 518 6.23 37.07 3.39
C GLU A 518 6.53 38.54 3.06
N HIS A 519 6.39 39.44 4.03
CA HIS A 519 6.50 40.90 3.83
C HIS A 519 7.64 41.53 4.65
N LEU A 520 8.51 40.71 5.23
CA LEU A 520 9.76 41.16 5.85
C LEU A 520 10.73 41.69 4.77
N GLU A 521 11.74 42.45 5.19
CA GLU A 521 12.84 42.89 4.30
C GLU A 521 13.47 41.71 3.54
N ARG A 522 13.57 40.54 4.20
CA ARG A 522 13.96 39.26 3.62
C ARG A 522 12.76 38.32 3.65
N PRO A 523 11.92 38.30 2.60
CA PRO A 523 10.65 37.59 2.62
C PRO A 523 10.86 36.07 2.60
N VAL A 524 10.14 35.35 3.46
CA VAL A 524 10.11 33.88 3.51
C VAL A 524 8.92 33.36 2.73
N LEU A 525 9.16 32.87 1.51
CA LEU A 525 8.12 32.35 0.63
C LEU A 525 8.20 30.82 0.59
N GLY A 526 7.41 30.17 1.44
CA GLY A 526 7.44 28.72 1.65
C GLY A 526 8.74 28.20 2.27
N GLY A 527 8.91 26.87 2.25
CA GLY A 527 10.08 26.17 2.78
C GLY A 527 9.86 25.53 4.15
N CYS A 528 10.54 24.40 4.37
CA CYS A 528 10.71 23.80 5.69
C CYS A 528 12.16 23.92 6.14
N THR A 529 12.35 24.08 7.44
CA THR A 529 13.67 24.07 8.08
C THR A 529 13.59 23.38 9.43
N ARG A 530 14.65 22.68 9.83
CA ARG A 530 14.77 22.15 11.19
C ARG A 530 15.63 23.13 11.99
N LEU A 531 15.16 23.54 13.16
CA LEU A 531 15.86 24.44 14.08
C LEU A 531 16.08 23.70 15.40
N TYR A 532 17.35 23.46 15.75
CA TYR A 532 17.69 22.78 17.01
C TYR A 532 17.64 23.73 18.21
N SER A 533 18.10 24.96 18.04
CA SER A 533 17.92 26.06 18.98
C SER A 533 16.89 27.01 18.36
N PRO A 534 15.70 27.25 18.94
CA PRO A 534 15.16 26.95 20.29
C PRO A 534 14.19 25.74 20.38
N GLN A 535 14.59 24.54 19.92
CA GLN A 535 13.80 23.28 20.00
C GLN A 535 12.40 23.33 19.36
N LEU A 536 12.26 24.01 18.22
CA LEU A 536 11.02 23.96 17.43
C LEU A 536 10.92 22.69 16.55
N GLY A 537 12.02 21.95 16.40
CA GLY A 537 12.08 20.87 15.41
C GLY A 537 11.93 21.46 14.02
N GLN A 538 11.03 20.92 13.20
CA GLN A 538 10.75 21.48 11.88
C GLN A 538 9.70 22.60 11.92
N VAL A 539 10.02 23.73 11.30
CA VAL A 539 9.09 24.83 10.99
C VAL A 539 8.85 24.84 9.49
N CYS A 540 7.59 24.87 9.08
CA CYS A 540 7.21 24.88 7.66
C CYS A 540 6.27 26.03 7.34
N TYR A 541 6.75 26.94 6.48
CA TYR A 541 5.99 28.06 5.96
C TYR A 541 5.04 27.57 4.86
N PRO A 542 3.78 28.03 4.83
CA PRO A 542 2.82 27.64 3.81
C PRO A 542 3.33 27.96 2.40
N SER A 543 3.11 27.05 1.45
CA SER A 543 3.51 27.21 0.04
C SER A 543 2.38 27.75 -0.84
N TRP A 544 1.22 28.02 -0.25
CA TRP A 544 0.02 28.48 -0.94
C TRP A 544 -0.35 29.90 -0.53
N HIS A 545 -1.13 30.55 -1.40
CA HIS A 545 -1.58 31.94 -1.23
C HIS A 545 -0.42 32.88 -0.89
N LEU A 546 0.70 32.71 -1.60
CA LEU A 546 1.90 33.54 -1.42
C LEU A 546 1.58 35.01 -1.72
N ASN A 547 2.20 35.90 -0.96
CA ASN A 547 2.02 37.35 -0.98
C ASN A 547 0.64 37.83 -0.53
N ALA A 548 -0.20 36.97 0.05
CA ALA A 548 -1.45 37.41 0.64
C ALA A 548 -1.19 38.27 1.90
N THR A 549 -2.10 39.19 2.21
CA THR A 549 -1.96 40.15 3.32
C THR A 549 -2.85 39.82 4.52
N GLY A 550 -3.83 38.94 4.34
CA GLY A 550 -4.74 38.51 5.40
C GLY A 550 -4.10 37.53 6.38
N PRO A 551 -4.91 36.94 7.28
CA PRO A 551 -4.44 35.95 8.23
C PRO A 551 -3.78 34.75 7.56
N GLY A 552 -2.79 34.16 8.24
CA GLY A 552 -2.06 33.00 7.74
C GLY A 552 -1.76 31.98 8.82
N THR A 553 -1.66 30.72 8.42
CA THR A 553 -1.30 29.61 9.32
C THR A 553 0.07 29.05 8.96
N MET A 554 0.86 28.71 9.97
CA MET A 554 2.18 28.08 9.82
C MET A 554 2.24 26.81 10.68
N LEU A 555 2.97 25.80 10.21
CA LEU A 555 3.43 24.72 11.09
C LEU A 555 4.60 25.27 11.88
N ALA A 556 4.30 25.71 13.09
CA ALA A 556 5.22 26.41 13.97
C ALA A 556 6.17 25.45 14.70
N SER A 557 5.80 24.19 14.84
CA SER A 557 6.64 23.17 15.43
C SER A 557 6.27 21.79 14.91
N TYR A 558 7.29 20.99 14.61
CA TYR A 558 7.17 19.58 14.31
C TYR A 558 8.36 18.83 14.91
N LEU A 559 8.07 18.16 16.03
CA LEU A 559 9.00 17.37 16.83
C LEU A 559 8.71 15.88 16.62
N SER A 560 9.75 15.06 16.64
CA SER A 560 9.65 13.60 16.52
C SER A 560 10.35 12.90 17.68
N ASP A 561 9.95 11.67 17.95
CA ASP A 561 10.54 10.77 18.96
C ASP A 561 10.69 11.42 20.33
N TYR A 562 11.91 11.44 20.89
CA TYR A 562 12.18 11.94 22.23
C TYR A 562 11.79 13.42 22.40
N GLU A 563 11.89 14.23 21.34
CA GLU A 563 11.47 15.62 21.37
C GLU A 563 9.95 15.73 21.46
N ALA A 564 9.22 14.87 20.73
CA ALA A 564 7.77 14.79 20.81
C ALA A 564 7.31 14.29 22.18
N THR A 565 8.01 13.33 22.80
CA THR A 565 7.72 12.86 24.16
C THR A 565 7.77 14.03 25.16
N VAL A 566 8.80 14.87 25.10
CA VAL A 566 8.92 16.05 25.98
C VAL A 566 7.80 17.04 25.70
N ALA A 567 7.54 17.37 24.43
CA ALA A 567 6.49 18.31 24.04
C ALA A 567 5.09 17.88 24.46
N CYS A 568 4.80 16.58 24.38
CA CYS A 568 3.51 16.01 24.73
C CYS A 568 3.31 15.86 26.24
N ALA A 569 4.40 15.76 27.02
CA ALA A 569 4.34 15.74 28.48
C ALA A 569 4.06 17.12 29.09
N MET A 570 4.38 18.21 28.39
CA MET A 570 4.07 19.57 28.82
C MET A 570 2.57 19.89 28.71
N SER A 571 2.10 20.79 29.59
CA SER A 571 0.81 21.45 29.37
C SER A 571 0.82 22.19 28.03
N GLU A 572 -0.36 22.37 27.45
CA GLU A 572 -0.47 23.06 26.16
C GLU A 572 0.11 24.48 26.26
N ASP A 573 -0.27 25.22 27.31
CA ASP A 573 0.17 26.59 27.54
C ASP A 573 1.69 26.72 27.65
N GLU A 574 2.37 25.80 28.36
CA GLU A 574 3.82 25.85 28.50
C GLU A 574 4.50 25.57 27.16
N HIS A 575 4.05 24.54 26.43
CA HIS A 575 4.59 24.24 25.11
C HIS A 575 4.38 25.40 24.13
N MET A 576 3.19 26.01 24.13
CA MET A 576 2.90 27.18 23.31
C MET A 576 3.73 28.40 23.71
N ALA A 577 4.03 28.58 25.00
CA ALA A 577 4.92 29.64 25.46
C ALA A 577 6.36 29.46 24.93
N TYR A 578 6.88 28.23 24.91
CA TYR A 578 8.16 27.93 24.25
C TYR A 578 8.12 28.27 22.76
N ILE A 579 7.07 27.83 22.05
CA ILE A 579 6.93 28.13 20.62
C ILE A 579 6.87 29.64 20.37
N LYS A 580 6.09 30.39 21.14
CA LYS A 580 5.98 31.84 20.97
C LYS A 580 7.31 32.55 21.24
N ARG A 581 8.01 32.20 22.33
CA ARG A 581 9.35 32.74 22.66
C ARG A 581 10.34 32.47 21.53
N ALA A 582 10.34 31.24 21.04
CA ALA A 582 11.16 30.82 19.92
C ALA A 582 10.89 31.63 18.64
N PHE A 583 9.63 31.84 18.31
CA PHE A 583 9.24 32.68 17.17
C PHE A 583 9.70 34.12 17.35
N SER A 584 9.61 34.68 18.56
CA SER A 584 10.11 36.02 18.87
C SER A 584 11.63 36.15 18.65
N GLU A 585 12.41 35.08 18.88
CA GLU A 585 13.84 35.06 18.56
C GLU A 585 14.10 34.98 17.05
N ILE A 586 13.28 34.24 16.30
CA ILE A 586 13.45 34.05 14.85
C ILE A 586 13.05 35.30 14.07
N HIS A 587 11.89 35.86 14.41
CA HIS A 587 11.20 36.87 13.62
C HIS A 587 11.13 38.26 14.27
N GLY A 588 11.64 38.41 15.50
CA GLY A 588 11.55 39.64 16.29
C GLY A 588 10.31 39.65 17.20
N SER A 589 10.52 40.04 18.46
CA SER A 589 9.48 40.00 19.50
C SER A 589 8.28 40.90 19.19
N GLU A 590 8.51 42.13 18.74
CA GLU A 590 7.43 43.07 18.42
C GLU A 590 6.54 42.56 17.28
N ILE A 591 7.15 42.01 16.22
CA ILE A 591 6.43 41.46 15.06
C ILE A 591 5.56 40.28 15.49
N VAL A 592 6.11 39.38 16.30
CA VAL A 592 5.39 38.20 16.79
C VAL A 592 4.27 38.60 17.75
N GLU A 593 4.52 39.50 18.70
CA GLU A 593 3.48 39.98 19.62
C GLU A 593 2.32 40.69 18.88
N GLU A 594 2.63 41.50 17.86
CA GLU A 594 1.60 42.15 17.05
C GLU A 594 0.75 41.14 16.28
N ASN A 595 1.37 40.10 15.72
CA ASN A 595 0.71 39.16 14.82
C ASN A 595 0.13 37.92 15.49
N TRP A 596 0.52 37.60 16.73
CA TRP A 596 0.03 36.42 17.45
C TRP A 596 -1.47 36.52 17.73
N THR A 597 -2.25 35.58 17.23
CA THR A 597 -3.71 35.55 17.46
C THR A 597 -4.10 34.80 18.73
N GLY A 598 -3.25 33.88 19.19
CA GLY A 598 -3.60 32.90 20.21
C GLY A 598 -4.32 31.66 19.68
N ASN A 599 -4.69 31.63 18.39
CA ASN A 599 -5.32 30.47 17.77
C ASN A 599 -4.25 29.47 17.30
N TYR A 600 -4.35 28.23 17.77
CA TYR A 600 -3.46 27.14 17.40
C TYR A 600 -4.18 25.80 17.44
N ALA A 601 -3.54 24.77 16.86
CA ALA A 601 -3.91 23.37 17.03
C ALA A 601 -2.66 22.54 17.25
N ARG A 602 -2.67 21.71 18.28
CA ARG A 602 -1.58 20.79 18.65
C ARG A 602 -2.05 19.35 18.49
N GLN A 603 -1.24 18.50 17.88
CA GLN A 603 -1.48 17.06 17.79
C GLN A 603 -0.27 16.29 18.31
N CYS A 604 -0.49 15.53 19.37
CA CYS A 604 0.43 14.53 19.91
C CYS A 604 -0.06 13.14 19.49
N TRP A 605 0.62 12.49 18.53
CA TRP A 605 0.14 11.23 17.96
C TRP A 605 0.21 10.03 18.93
N GLU A 606 1.13 10.02 19.88
CA GLU A 606 1.19 9.00 20.94
C GLU A 606 0.05 9.11 21.96
N GLN A 607 -0.56 10.30 22.10
CA GLN A 607 -1.72 10.52 22.98
C GLN A 607 -3.07 10.32 22.25
N ASP A 608 -3.04 10.11 20.92
CA ASP A 608 -4.23 9.85 20.13
C ASP A 608 -4.69 8.39 20.34
N GLU A 609 -5.84 8.20 20.98
CA GLU A 609 -6.33 6.87 21.35
C GLU A 609 -6.68 5.95 20.16
N HIS A 610 -6.73 6.51 18.94
CA HIS A 610 -7.03 5.79 17.70
C HIS A 610 -5.77 5.38 16.93
N HIS A 611 -4.59 5.82 17.37
CA HIS A 611 -3.33 5.59 16.66
C HIS A 611 -2.17 5.17 17.57
N ALA A 612 -2.09 5.71 18.79
CA ALA A 612 -1.05 5.45 19.80
C ALA A 612 0.40 5.53 19.27
N GLY A 613 0.64 6.42 18.31
CA GLY A 613 1.90 6.56 17.60
C GLY A 613 1.73 7.27 16.25
N ALA A 614 2.81 7.88 15.77
CA ALA A 614 2.81 8.65 14.52
C ALA A 614 3.08 7.78 13.30
N PHE A 615 4.10 6.91 13.33
CA PHE A 615 4.46 6.03 12.22
C PHE A 615 5.25 4.81 12.64
N THR A 616 5.22 3.79 11.79
CA THR A 616 5.94 2.55 12.04
C THR A 616 7.43 2.82 11.94
N MET A 617 8.17 2.27 12.88
CA MET A 617 9.55 2.67 13.10
C MET A 617 10.33 1.42 13.50
N GLN A 618 10.49 0.52 12.54
CA GLN A 618 11.12 -0.77 12.77
C GLN A 618 12.63 -0.62 12.92
N ILE A 619 13.17 -1.26 13.96
CA ILE A 619 14.62 -1.31 14.18
C ILE A 619 15.27 -2.21 13.12
N PHE A 620 16.59 -2.08 12.93
CA PHE A 620 17.35 -2.98 12.06
C PHE A 620 17.03 -4.46 12.37
N SER A 621 17.03 -5.31 11.36
CA SER A 621 16.50 -6.69 11.37
C SER A 621 14.98 -6.87 11.52
N GLN A 622 14.23 -6.01 12.22
CA GLN A 622 12.77 -6.22 12.41
C GLN A 622 12.02 -6.19 11.08
N GLN A 623 12.35 -5.25 10.20
CA GLN A 623 11.68 -5.13 8.91
C GLN A 623 11.85 -6.38 8.06
N HIS A 624 13.07 -6.86 7.91
CA HIS A 624 13.35 -8.10 7.18
C HIS A 624 12.66 -9.31 7.84
N LEU A 625 12.63 -9.37 9.17
CA LEU A 625 12.04 -10.48 9.92
C LEU A 625 10.51 -10.53 9.84
N TYR A 626 9.83 -9.40 10.02
CA TYR A 626 8.37 -9.36 10.21
C TYR A 626 7.59 -9.20 8.92
N LEU A 627 8.17 -8.59 7.88
CA LEU A 627 7.45 -8.32 6.64
C LEU A 627 6.80 -9.59 6.02
N PRO A 628 7.46 -10.78 6.00
CA PRO A 628 6.84 -12.01 5.52
C PRO A 628 5.58 -12.46 6.28
N ALA A 629 5.38 -12.01 7.53
CA ALA A 629 4.21 -12.38 8.33
C ALA A 629 2.93 -11.73 7.81
N PHE A 630 3.03 -10.56 7.17
CA PHE A 630 1.88 -9.84 6.62
C PHE A 630 1.49 -10.36 5.23
N TYR A 631 2.35 -11.18 4.63
CA TYR A 631 2.14 -11.83 3.34
C TYR A 631 1.63 -13.25 3.53
N ARG A 632 0.76 -13.47 4.53
CA ARG A 632 0.00 -14.69 4.74
C ARG A 632 -1.36 -14.34 5.30
N THR A 633 -2.41 -14.95 4.78
CA THR A 633 -3.74 -14.83 5.37
C THR A 633 -3.84 -15.85 6.48
N GLU A 634 -3.91 -15.37 7.71
CA GLU A 634 -4.06 -16.22 8.89
C GLU A 634 -5.46 -16.02 9.46
N PHE A 635 -6.20 -17.12 9.66
CA PHE A 635 -7.56 -17.09 10.19
C PHE A 635 -8.42 -16.03 9.48
N LYS A 636 -8.47 -16.09 8.14
CA LYS A 636 -9.20 -15.17 7.24
C LYS A 636 -8.93 -13.67 7.49
N THR A 637 -7.81 -13.35 8.12
CA THR A 637 -7.38 -11.98 8.40
C THR A 637 -6.24 -11.62 7.46
N VAL A 638 -6.41 -10.51 6.73
CA VAL A 638 -5.36 -9.89 5.92
C VAL A 638 -4.96 -8.58 6.59
N PHE A 639 -3.67 -8.43 6.92
CA PHE A 639 -3.16 -7.21 7.51
C PHE A 639 -2.79 -6.23 6.41
N ILE A 640 -3.22 -4.97 6.54
CA ILE A 640 -2.91 -3.89 5.61
C ILE A 640 -2.52 -2.61 6.36
N GLY A 641 -1.86 -1.68 5.67
CA GLY A 641 -1.45 -0.39 6.21
C GLY A 641 0.07 -0.24 6.24
N GLU A 642 0.52 0.95 6.63
CA GLU A 642 1.92 1.37 6.52
C GLU A 642 2.93 0.50 7.30
N ALA A 643 2.48 -0.24 8.33
CA ALA A 643 3.34 -1.20 9.05
C ALA A 643 3.62 -2.49 8.27
N ALA A 644 2.80 -2.80 7.27
CA ALA A 644 2.81 -4.05 6.51
C ALA A 644 3.51 -3.90 5.13
N THR A 645 4.44 -2.96 5.02
CA THR A 645 5.24 -2.68 3.82
C THR A 645 6.68 -2.33 4.19
N PHE A 646 7.53 -2.06 3.19
CA PHE A 646 8.97 -1.81 3.35
C PHE A 646 9.37 -0.33 3.21
N THR A 647 8.45 0.54 2.78
CA THR A 647 8.60 2.00 2.87
C THR A 647 7.66 2.46 3.97
N HIS A 648 8.15 2.88 5.13
CA HIS A 648 7.29 3.37 6.23
C HIS A 648 6.95 4.85 6.02
N THR A 649 6.22 5.50 6.94
CA THR A 649 6.01 6.98 7.00
C THR A 649 5.27 7.68 5.84
N TRP A 650 5.08 7.05 4.68
CA TRP A 650 4.47 7.67 3.50
C TRP A 650 3.06 7.19 3.19
N LEU A 651 2.31 7.98 2.42
CA LEU A 651 0.96 7.62 2.01
C LEU A 651 0.96 6.47 1.01
N PHE A 652 1.93 6.47 0.08
CA PHE A 652 2.18 5.37 -0.84
C PHE A 652 2.24 4.02 -0.12
N SER A 653 2.92 3.96 1.01
CA SER A 653 3.05 2.77 1.87
C SER A 653 1.72 2.13 2.24
N ALA A 654 0.75 2.97 2.61
CA ALA A 654 -0.59 2.51 2.98
C ALA A 654 -1.39 2.05 1.75
N LEU A 655 -1.22 2.71 0.59
CA LEU A 655 -1.89 2.36 -0.66
C LEU A 655 -1.33 1.08 -1.29
N GLU A 656 -0.01 0.92 -1.28
CA GLU A 656 0.69 -0.29 -1.72
C GLU A 656 0.22 -1.47 -0.89
N SER A 657 0.25 -1.34 0.45
CA SER A 657 -0.21 -2.41 1.32
C SER A 657 -1.70 -2.71 1.16
N ALA A 658 -2.56 -1.72 0.87
CA ALA A 658 -3.97 -1.95 0.59
C ALA A 658 -4.15 -2.75 -0.71
N THR A 659 -3.39 -2.40 -1.75
CA THR A 659 -3.42 -3.10 -3.04
C THR A 659 -2.94 -4.54 -2.89
N ARG A 660 -1.80 -4.75 -2.23
CA ARG A 660 -1.27 -6.07 -1.90
C ARG A 660 -2.27 -6.89 -1.08
N GLY A 661 -2.84 -6.31 -0.03
CA GLY A 661 -3.81 -7.01 0.81
C GLY A 661 -5.08 -7.42 0.06
N THR A 662 -5.62 -6.52 -0.77
CA THR A 662 -6.78 -6.83 -1.61
C THR A 662 -6.44 -7.93 -2.61
N VAL A 663 -5.30 -7.87 -3.29
CA VAL A 663 -4.89 -8.93 -4.24
C VAL A 663 -4.67 -10.26 -3.53
N GLN A 664 -3.98 -10.27 -2.38
CA GLN A 664 -3.81 -11.47 -1.55
C GLN A 664 -5.16 -12.10 -1.20
N LEU A 665 -6.12 -11.30 -0.72
CA LEU A 665 -7.47 -11.76 -0.39
C LEU A 665 -8.18 -12.38 -1.60
N LEU A 666 -8.16 -11.68 -2.74
CA LEU A 666 -8.78 -12.15 -3.97
C LEU A 666 -8.18 -13.48 -4.43
N LEU A 667 -6.85 -13.62 -4.37
CA LEU A 667 -6.17 -14.87 -4.73
C LEU A 667 -6.53 -16.02 -3.76
N ASP A 668 -6.60 -15.77 -2.45
CA ASP A 668 -7.02 -16.79 -1.47
C ASP A 668 -8.45 -17.29 -1.70
N MET A 669 -9.29 -16.38 -2.19
CA MET A 669 -10.66 -16.67 -2.61
C MET A 669 -10.74 -17.33 -3.99
N GLY A 670 -9.68 -17.40 -4.78
CA GLY A 670 -9.68 -17.94 -6.15
C GLY A 670 -10.11 -16.93 -7.23
N LEU A 671 -10.19 -15.64 -6.91
CA LEU A 671 -10.60 -14.55 -7.81
C LEU A 671 -9.39 -13.98 -8.58
N VAL A 672 -8.83 -14.79 -9.49
CA VAL A 672 -7.58 -14.47 -10.20
C VAL A 672 -7.73 -13.31 -11.19
N ASP A 673 -8.86 -13.23 -11.89
CA ASP A 673 -9.09 -12.19 -12.89
C ASP A 673 -9.28 -10.82 -12.24
N GLU A 674 -10.00 -10.78 -11.12
CA GLU A 674 -10.16 -9.62 -10.26
C GLU A 674 -8.82 -9.18 -9.67
N ALA A 675 -8.01 -10.12 -9.16
CA ALA A 675 -6.66 -9.83 -8.68
C ALA A 675 -5.79 -9.20 -9.78
N LYS A 676 -5.80 -9.76 -10.99
CA LYS A 676 -5.10 -9.19 -12.16
C LYS A 676 -5.61 -7.78 -12.49
N GLN A 677 -6.93 -7.55 -12.45
CA GLN A 677 -7.51 -6.22 -12.70
C GLN A 677 -7.00 -5.19 -11.69
N ILE A 678 -6.96 -5.52 -10.40
CA ILE A 678 -6.44 -4.64 -9.35
C ILE A 678 -4.95 -4.35 -9.59
N THR A 679 -4.11 -5.37 -9.78
CA THR A 679 -2.68 -5.18 -10.05
C THR A 679 -2.44 -4.33 -11.30
N ASN A 680 -3.17 -4.60 -12.39
CA ASN A 680 -3.07 -3.86 -13.65
C ASN A 680 -3.55 -2.41 -13.54
N THR A 681 -4.41 -2.12 -12.58
CA THR A 681 -4.91 -0.76 -12.37
C THR A 681 -3.95 0.01 -11.50
N TRP A 682 -3.52 -0.57 -10.38
CA TRP A 682 -2.90 0.17 -9.28
C TRP A 682 -1.37 0.02 -9.20
N MET A 683 -0.75 -0.97 -9.86
CA MET A 683 0.70 -1.22 -9.73
C MET A 683 1.42 -1.33 -11.08
N ALA A 684 0.89 -2.12 -12.01
CA ALA A 684 1.63 -2.50 -13.23
C ALA A 684 1.72 -1.39 -14.30
N ARG A 685 1.02 -0.27 -14.14
CA ARG A 685 0.94 0.77 -15.19
C ARG A 685 2.21 1.62 -15.29
N TRP A 686 2.97 1.77 -14.21
CA TRP A 686 4.08 2.74 -14.17
C TRP A 686 5.37 2.19 -13.58
N ILE A 687 5.34 1.01 -12.96
CA ILE A 687 6.56 0.40 -12.45
C ILE A 687 6.99 -0.65 -13.45
N ASP A 688 7.98 -0.30 -14.27
CA ASP A 688 8.73 -1.29 -15.03
C ASP A 688 9.60 -2.08 -14.03
N LEU A 689 9.02 -3.15 -13.49
CA LEU A 689 9.69 -4.06 -12.55
C LEU A 689 10.97 -4.72 -13.08
#